data_AF-A0A6I6K5F9-F1
#
_entry.id   AF-A0A6I6K5F9-F1
#
_cell.length_a   1.000
_cell.length_b   1.000
_cell.length_c   1.000
_cell.angle_alpha   90.00
_cell.angle_beta   90.00
_cell.angle_gamma   90.00
#
_symmetry.space_group_name_H-M   'P 1'
#
loop_
_entity.id
_entity.type
_entity.pdbx_description
1 polymer ?
#
loop_
_entity_poly.entity_id
_entity_poly.type
_entity_poly.pdbx_seq_one_letter_code
_entity_poly.pdbx_strand_id
1 'polypeptide(L)'
;MDPKILMGLFGGMLLFSCTPQKEKSYNQYADNKLHKFEYNNPGLLVDLDVGFKSVPMPMDFDGDGDIDLLISESGSYAESGVFYFENVSGNVEMPVFRYGMRINSERFRLGNDGKFFVASDVDGHVHVLTPDRVNESLLIYEDVPENVFWKKLNMPAHLNKYVKESKGNSWKLIDFDADSKVDLLCGLNSSEGSSLLFFKNSGSNENPVYENPENILTASNPFDRGLNMDVAFGDYDNDGDLDYLAAGSFSHLVYFENTGTLQKYNYADGDTLTYNSEQIQFVCRHGGSIKLRTIDFDKDGFVDVLSGDEDGKISFLKNTGKVVDGKPEFLPPVFLQQEAHFVDLGALVAPRIFDWDGDGLEDILCGNGAGDIIFVKNLGGGAPKWDAPKILEVDGIPVRIIPTKVLPNTEEPHWGYATIGVGDWDMDGLPDILVNEHNGNIVWLKNKGTRKAPELSAPQPLYVEWKGKPQKPAWTPGVSEGNELLAPWRTSPFIMDFNNDGLNDLVMLDYEGYLAVFPRIKEGDKLLLGHPQRNFVYPDGEPVLLNQRTGSSHGRLKITFADWDGDGLEDLVFSSKPAVDWMKNLGMKDGKMVLQYMGRVLSRTLMGHTDGPVVSDFNKDGVPDLLVGTETGVLYYWQRPSIEITTTMTTTGKQTPAVYKYFKR
;
A
#
# COMPACT_ATOMS: atom_id res chain seq x y z
N MET A 1 -77.97 -34.56 40.08
CA MET A 1 -76.92 -35.54 39.71
C MET A 1 -75.80 -34.75 39.07
N ASP A 2 -74.67 -34.65 39.78
CA ASP A 2 -73.25 -34.73 39.36
C ASP A 2 -72.74 -34.24 37.98
N PRO A 3 -71.45 -33.83 37.86
CA PRO A 3 -71.06 -32.48 37.46
C PRO A 3 -69.91 -32.46 36.41
N LYS A 4 -69.29 -31.28 36.24
CA LYS A 4 -67.99 -30.93 35.60
C LYS A 4 -68.15 -30.10 34.31
N ILE A 5 -68.23 -28.76 34.39
CA ILE A 5 -67.13 -27.77 34.59
C ILE A 5 -66.34 -27.60 33.27
N LEU A 6 -66.26 -26.42 32.64
CA LEU A 6 -65.60 -25.21 33.16
C LEU A 6 -66.08 -23.94 32.43
N MET A 7 -66.40 -22.89 33.19
CA MET A 7 -66.64 -21.53 32.72
C MET A 7 -65.71 -20.60 33.52
N GLY A 8 -65.02 -19.70 32.82
CA GLY A 8 -64.47 -18.45 33.36
C GLY A 8 -63.07 -18.50 33.97
N LEU A 9 -62.10 -17.85 33.31
CA LEU A 9 -61.02 -17.18 34.02
C LEU A 9 -60.54 -15.93 33.28
N PHE A 10 -60.41 -14.90 34.12
CA PHE A 10 -59.91 -13.54 33.96
C PHE A 10 -58.77 -13.31 32.97
N GLY A 11 -58.78 -12.09 32.41
CA GLY A 11 -57.73 -11.55 31.57
C GLY A 11 -56.36 -11.51 32.27
N GLY A 12 -55.37 -12.02 31.55
CA GLY A 12 -53.95 -11.73 31.76
C GLY A 12 -53.42 -11.18 30.44
N MET A 13 -53.12 -9.89 30.42
CA MET A 13 -52.38 -9.25 29.34
C MET A 13 -50.93 -9.78 29.42
N LEU A 14 -50.58 -10.73 28.56
CA LEU A 14 -49.20 -11.19 28.40
C LEU A 14 -48.43 -10.10 27.66
N LEU A 15 -47.87 -9.16 28.43
CA LEU A 15 -46.75 -8.35 27.99
C LEU A 15 -45.56 -9.31 27.80
N PHE A 16 -45.31 -9.75 26.57
CA PHE A 16 -44.00 -10.27 26.21
C PHE A 16 -43.04 -9.09 26.28
N SER A 17 -42.31 -8.99 27.41
CA SER A 17 -41.05 -8.26 27.40
C SER A 17 -40.10 -9.04 26.50
N CYS A 18 -40.00 -8.65 25.23
CA CYS A 18 -38.79 -8.87 24.46
C CYS A 18 -37.70 -8.06 25.17
N THR A 19 -37.06 -8.65 26.18
CA THR A 19 -35.68 -8.29 26.46
C THR A 19 -34.92 -8.54 25.17
N PRO A 20 -34.29 -7.53 24.54
CA PRO A 20 -33.36 -7.79 23.45
C PRO A 20 -32.34 -8.77 24.03
N GLN A 21 -32.35 -9.99 23.52
CA GLN A 21 -31.26 -10.91 23.74
C GLN A 21 -30.05 -10.15 23.21
N LYS A 22 -29.17 -9.68 24.10
CA LYS A 22 -27.86 -9.15 23.70
C LYS A 22 -27.30 -10.19 22.75
N GLU A 23 -27.25 -9.88 21.46
CA GLU A 23 -26.41 -10.63 20.56
C GLU A 23 -25.06 -10.66 21.25
N LYS A 24 -24.62 -11.85 21.64
CA LYS A 24 -23.23 -12.02 22.05
C LYS A 24 -22.46 -11.66 20.80
N SER A 25 -21.89 -10.45 20.74
CA SER A 25 -20.97 -10.08 19.69
C SER A 25 -19.85 -11.13 19.74
N TYR A 26 -19.82 -11.99 18.74
CA TYR A 26 -18.76 -12.96 18.62
C TYR A 26 -17.48 -12.17 18.35
N ASN A 27 -16.57 -12.13 19.33
CA ASN A 27 -15.25 -11.56 19.12
C ASN A 27 -14.39 -12.64 18.45
N GLN A 28 -14.20 -12.52 17.15
CA GLN A 28 -13.47 -13.50 16.35
C GLN A 28 -11.97 -13.58 16.69
N TYR A 29 -11.42 -12.54 17.33
CA TYR A 29 -10.00 -12.47 17.68
C TYR A 29 -9.68 -13.21 18.99
N ALA A 30 -10.70 -13.56 19.80
CA ALA A 30 -10.55 -14.23 21.09
C ALA A 30 -10.22 -15.74 20.98
N ASP A 31 -9.42 -16.14 20.00
CA ASP A 31 -9.00 -17.53 19.75
C ASP A 31 -7.47 -17.73 19.84
N ASN A 32 -6.73 -16.68 20.25
CA ASN A 32 -5.27 -16.65 20.33
C ASN A 32 -4.58 -16.99 18.99
N LYS A 33 -5.13 -16.51 17.88
CA LYS A 33 -4.48 -16.55 16.57
C LYS A 33 -4.26 -15.15 16.01
N LEU A 34 -3.37 -15.09 15.02
CA LEU A 34 -3.18 -13.91 14.19
C LEU A 34 -4.23 -13.91 13.07
N HIS A 35 -5.00 -12.83 12.97
CA HIS A 35 -6.03 -12.63 11.96
C HIS A 35 -5.70 -11.43 11.09
N LYS A 36 -6.20 -11.41 9.85
CA LYS A 36 -6.33 -10.15 9.12
C LYS A 36 -7.35 -9.30 9.88
N PHE A 37 -7.06 -8.01 10.02
CA PHE A 37 -7.90 -7.11 10.80
C PHE A 37 -9.09 -6.66 9.96
N GLU A 38 -10.30 -6.76 10.49
CA GLU A 38 -11.54 -6.50 9.75
C GLU A 38 -12.15 -5.16 10.14
N TYR A 39 -12.84 -4.53 9.18
CA TYR A 39 -13.57 -3.29 9.45
C TYR A 39 -14.74 -3.48 10.42
N ASN A 40 -15.34 -4.68 10.48
CA ASN A 40 -16.56 -4.97 11.25
C ASN A 40 -17.69 -3.93 11.01
N ASN A 41 -17.75 -3.35 9.80
CA ASN A 41 -18.66 -2.27 9.44
C ASN A 41 -19.48 -2.65 8.18
N PRO A 42 -20.60 -3.36 8.34
CA PRO A 42 -21.41 -3.80 7.20
C PRO A 42 -21.91 -2.62 6.35
N GLY A 43 -21.77 -2.74 5.02
CA GLY A 43 -22.16 -1.71 4.06
C GLY A 43 -21.15 -0.57 3.89
N LEU A 44 -20.00 -0.63 4.57
CA LEU A 44 -18.89 0.29 4.31
C LEU A 44 -18.28 0.01 2.94
N LEU A 45 -18.05 1.07 2.18
CA LEU A 45 -17.28 1.03 0.93
C LEU A 45 -15.92 1.68 1.16
N VAL A 46 -14.91 1.15 0.49
CA VAL A 46 -13.52 1.66 0.52
C VAL A 46 -12.94 1.57 -0.89
N ASP A 47 -11.83 2.27 -1.12
CA ASP A 47 -11.05 2.09 -2.36
C ASP A 47 -10.71 0.61 -2.56
N LEU A 48 -10.86 0.14 -3.80
CA LEU A 48 -10.47 -1.20 -4.21
C LEU A 48 -8.95 -1.33 -4.12
N ASP A 49 -8.49 -2.30 -3.33
CA ASP A 49 -7.07 -2.53 -3.09
C ASP A 49 -6.76 -4.04 -3.07
N VAL A 50 -5.72 -4.44 -3.79
CA VAL A 50 -5.22 -5.83 -3.85
C VAL A 50 -3.91 -6.01 -3.07
N GLY A 51 -3.30 -4.93 -2.59
CA GLY A 51 -2.08 -4.96 -1.81
C GLY A 51 -0.91 -4.18 -2.41
N PHE A 52 0.05 -4.86 -3.04
CA PHE A 52 1.26 -4.20 -3.55
C PHE A 52 1.47 -4.49 -5.04
N LYS A 53 1.57 -3.44 -5.85
CA LYS A 53 1.71 -3.52 -7.32
C LYS A 53 0.57 -4.28 -8.00
N SER A 54 -0.58 -3.63 -8.14
CA SER A 54 -1.74 -4.21 -8.81
C SER A 54 -1.53 -4.32 -10.32
N VAL A 55 -2.02 -5.42 -10.89
CA VAL A 55 -2.00 -5.66 -12.34
C VAL A 55 -3.41 -6.08 -12.75
N PRO A 56 -4.26 -5.12 -13.17
CA PRO A 56 -5.63 -5.41 -13.53
C PRO A 56 -5.75 -6.13 -14.87
N MET A 57 -6.74 -7.01 -14.95
CA MET A 57 -7.19 -7.73 -16.13
C MET A 57 -8.71 -7.62 -16.18
N PRO A 58 -9.25 -6.53 -16.75
CA PRO A 58 -10.70 -6.35 -16.88
C PRO A 58 -11.27 -7.37 -17.86
N MET A 59 -12.37 -8.01 -17.48
CA MET A 59 -13.11 -9.00 -18.28
C MET A 59 -14.46 -9.29 -17.64
N ASP A 60 -15.42 -9.82 -18.39
CA ASP A 60 -16.61 -10.48 -17.83
C ASP A 60 -16.19 -11.87 -17.33
N PHE A 61 -15.92 -12.02 -16.03
CA PHE A 61 -15.30 -13.24 -15.49
C PHE A 61 -16.34 -14.28 -15.09
N ASP A 62 -17.50 -13.86 -14.60
CA ASP A 62 -18.59 -14.75 -14.21
C ASP A 62 -19.67 -14.95 -15.29
N GLY A 63 -19.60 -14.20 -16.39
CA GLY A 63 -20.46 -14.33 -17.56
C GLY A 63 -21.80 -13.62 -17.43
N ASP A 64 -21.94 -12.65 -16.51
CA ASP A 64 -23.17 -11.90 -16.29
C ASP A 64 -23.34 -10.68 -17.21
N GLY A 65 -22.29 -10.35 -17.98
CA GLY A 65 -22.29 -9.29 -18.97
C GLY A 65 -21.88 -7.92 -18.42
N ASP A 66 -21.40 -7.81 -17.19
CA ASP A 66 -20.66 -6.64 -16.72
C ASP A 66 -19.13 -6.88 -16.71
N ILE A 67 -18.36 -5.81 -16.47
CA ILE A 67 -16.90 -5.91 -16.41
C ILE A 67 -16.48 -6.15 -14.96
N ASP A 68 -16.01 -7.36 -14.70
CA ASP A 68 -15.29 -7.77 -13.50
C ASP A 68 -13.80 -7.39 -13.57
N LEU A 69 -13.09 -7.62 -12.45
CA LEU A 69 -11.64 -7.53 -12.41
C LEU A 69 -10.99 -8.81 -11.87
N LEU A 70 -10.12 -9.40 -12.68
CA LEU A 70 -9.03 -10.20 -12.14
C LEU A 70 -7.83 -9.28 -11.89
N ILE A 71 -7.25 -9.34 -10.70
CA ILE A 71 -6.11 -8.50 -10.34
C ILE A 71 -5.00 -9.37 -9.78
N SER A 72 -3.81 -9.28 -10.38
CA SER A 72 -2.62 -9.92 -9.84
C SER A 72 -1.91 -8.96 -8.87
N GLU A 73 -1.74 -9.39 -7.63
CA GLU A 73 -0.85 -8.74 -6.65
C GLU A 73 0.58 -9.16 -6.98
N SER A 74 1.42 -8.24 -7.43
CA SER A 74 2.72 -8.60 -8.01
C SER A 74 3.93 -8.23 -7.14
N GLY A 75 3.72 -7.54 -6.01
CA GLY A 75 4.78 -6.96 -5.18
C GLY A 75 5.18 -7.77 -3.95
N SER A 76 4.26 -8.52 -3.33
CA SER A 76 4.45 -9.18 -2.04
C SER A 76 4.88 -10.63 -2.16
N TYR A 77 5.52 -11.14 -1.11
CA TYR A 77 5.80 -12.58 -0.97
C TYR A 77 4.86 -13.29 0.00
N ALA A 78 4.14 -12.57 0.85
CA ALA A 78 3.29 -13.15 1.89
C ALA A 78 1.81 -13.19 1.47
N GLU A 79 1.37 -12.19 0.71
CA GLU A 79 -0.02 -11.89 0.38
C GLU A 79 -0.33 -12.09 -1.11
N SER A 80 0.52 -12.85 -1.80
CA SER A 80 0.48 -12.83 -3.24
C SER A 80 -0.49 -13.79 -3.92
N GLY A 81 -0.99 -13.39 -5.08
CA GLY A 81 -1.88 -14.21 -5.88
C GLY A 81 -2.55 -13.45 -7.01
N VAL A 82 -3.51 -14.12 -7.65
CA VAL A 82 -4.51 -13.52 -8.52
C VAL A 82 -5.84 -13.54 -7.77
N PHE A 83 -6.53 -12.41 -7.76
CA PHE A 83 -7.76 -12.17 -7.03
C PHE A 83 -8.87 -11.79 -8.00
N TYR A 84 -10.07 -12.28 -7.72
CA TYR A 84 -11.30 -11.95 -8.42
C TYR A 84 -12.09 -10.93 -7.62
N PHE A 85 -12.48 -9.85 -8.28
CA PHE A 85 -13.38 -8.82 -7.78
C PHE A 85 -14.61 -8.80 -8.68
N GLU A 86 -15.72 -9.29 -8.15
CA GLU A 86 -17.04 -9.29 -8.81
C GLU A 86 -17.61 -7.87 -8.80
N ASN A 87 -17.99 -7.35 -9.96
CA ASN A 87 -18.77 -6.12 -10.06
C ASN A 87 -20.21 -6.42 -9.61
N VAL A 88 -20.70 -5.71 -8.60
CA VAL A 88 -22.06 -5.93 -8.06
C VAL A 88 -23.04 -4.83 -8.47
N SER A 89 -22.59 -3.90 -9.30
CA SER A 89 -23.34 -2.71 -9.71
C SER A 89 -23.73 -2.72 -11.19
N GLY A 90 -23.20 -3.64 -11.98
CA GLY A 90 -23.41 -3.68 -13.42
C GLY A 90 -22.60 -2.62 -14.18
N ASN A 91 -23.03 -2.34 -15.41
CA ASN A 91 -22.41 -1.37 -16.31
C ASN A 91 -22.85 0.07 -15.94
N VAL A 92 -22.21 0.62 -14.92
CA VAL A 92 -22.37 2.01 -14.46
C VAL A 92 -20.99 2.68 -14.39
N GLU A 93 -20.95 4.01 -14.47
CA GLU A 93 -19.70 4.79 -14.49
C GLU A 93 -18.74 4.46 -13.34
N MET A 94 -19.27 4.33 -12.12
CA MET A 94 -18.49 3.98 -10.93
C MET A 94 -19.09 2.75 -10.26
N PRO A 95 -18.71 1.54 -10.71
CA PRO A 95 -19.21 0.31 -10.11
C PRO A 95 -18.57 0.06 -8.74
N VAL A 96 -19.33 -0.64 -7.90
CA VAL A 96 -18.84 -1.20 -6.63
C VAL A 96 -18.54 -2.68 -6.84
N PHE A 97 -17.38 -3.12 -6.32
CA PHE A 97 -16.95 -4.51 -6.36
C PHE A 97 -17.12 -5.23 -5.02
N ARG A 98 -17.26 -6.56 -5.04
CA ARG A 98 -17.04 -7.35 -3.82
C ARG A 98 -15.57 -7.29 -3.40
N TYR A 99 -15.32 -7.62 -2.13
CA TYR A 99 -13.94 -7.82 -1.68
C TYR A 99 -13.26 -8.95 -2.46
N GLY A 100 -11.96 -8.77 -2.74
CA GLY A 100 -11.20 -9.68 -3.58
C GLY A 100 -11.12 -11.12 -3.06
N MET A 101 -11.56 -12.08 -3.87
CA MET A 101 -11.42 -13.51 -3.61
C MET A 101 -10.16 -14.05 -4.28
N ARG A 102 -9.23 -14.64 -3.51
CA ARG A 102 -8.03 -15.23 -4.10
C ARG A 102 -8.38 -16.51 -4.88
N ILE A 103 -8.19 -16.47 -6.20
CA ILE A 103 -8.42 -17.62 -7.10
C ILE A 103 -7.13 -18.40 -7.41
N ASN A 104 -5.96 -17.77 -7.23
CA ASN A 104 -4.67 -18.43 -7.40
C ASN A 104 -3.62 -17.89 -6.43
N SER A 105 -2.89 -18.75 -5.72
CA SER A 105 -1.81 -18.36 -4.78
C SER A 105 -0.40 -18.46 -5.39
N GLU A 106 -0.27 -19.03 -6.58
CA GLU A 106 1.00 -19.37 -7.22
C GLU A 106 1.20 -18.60 -8.52
N ARG A 107 0.93 -17.28 -8.53
CA ARG A 107 1.11 -16.40 -9.70
C ARG A 107 2.51 -16.53 -10.34
N PHE A 108 3.52 -16.88 -9.56
CA PHE A 108 4.88 -17.12 -10.03
C PHE A 108 5.02 -18.33 -10.97
N ARG A 109 4.05 -19.25 -10.97
CA ARG A 109 3.92 -20.34 -11.94
C ARG A 109 3.12 -19.94 -13.17
N LEU A 110 2.39 -18.84 -13.07
CA LEU A 110 1.54 -18.34 -14.14
C LEU A 110 2.27 -17.35 -15.05
N GLY A 111 3.38 -16.77 -14.61
CA GLY A 111 4.18 -15.85 -15.41
C GLY A 111 5.31 -15.23 -14.60
N ASN A 112 5.83 -14.10 -15.07
CA ASN A 112 6.91 -13.39 -14.40
C ASN A 112 6.43 -12.59 -13.16
N ASP A 113 6.20 -13.33 -12.06
CA ASP A 113 5.67 -12.82 -10.78
C ASP A 113 4.32 -12.08 -10.91
N GLY A 114 3.58 -12.36 -12.00
CA GLY A 114 2.30 -11.75 -12.32
C GLY A 114 2.34 -10.26 -12.64
N LYS A 115 3.51 -9.71 -12.99
CA LYS A 115 3.75 -8.28 -13.25
C LYS A 115 3.29 -7.78 -14.62
N PHE A 116 3.16 -8.71 -15.57
CA PHE A 116 3.03 -8.41 -17.00
C PHE A 116 1.81 -9.11 -17.62
N PHE A 117 0.83 -9.48 -16.80
CA PHE A 117 -0.43 -9.99 -17.31
C PHE A 117 -1.19 -8.90 -18.05
N VAL A 118 -1.62 -9.21 -19.27
CA VAL A 118 -2.46 -8.33 -20.09
C VAL A 118 -3.60 -9.16 -20.67
N ALA A 119 -4.84 -8.74 -20.41
CA ALA A 119 -6.02 -9.31 -21.02
C ALA A 119 -6.16 -8.81 -22.47
N SER A 120 -6.56 -9.69 -23.36
CA SER A 120 -6.87 -9.43 -24.76
C SER A 120 -8.20 -10.08 -25.09
N ASP A 121 -9.18 -9.29 -25.52
CA ASP A 121 -10.43 -9.81 -26.08
C ASP A 121 -10.20 -10.09 -27.56
N VAL A 122 -10.45 -11.33 -27.96
CA VAL A 122 -10.37 -11.79 -29.35
C VAL A 122 -11.69 -12.48 -29.69
N ASP A 123 -12.53 -11.82 -30.49
CA ASP A 123 -13.82 -12.36 -30.94
C ASP A 123 -14.73 -12.82 -29.78
N GLY A 124 -14.70 -12.12 -28.63
CA GLY A 124 -15.47 -12.46 -27.43
C GLY A 124 -14.81 -13.51 -26.54
N HIS A 125 -13.57 -13.91 -26.85
CA HIS A 125 -12.76 -14.80 -26.03
C HIS A 125 -11.64 -14.03 -25.34
N VAL A 126 -11.63 -14.02 -24.01
CA VAL A 126 -10.61 -13.32 -23.24
C VAL A 126 -9.39 -14.21 -23.03
N HIS A 127 -8.27 -13.79 -23.59
CA HIS A 127 -6.97 -14.40 -23.43
C HIS A 127 -6.08 -13.54 -22.52
N VAL A 128 -5.21 -14.17 -21.73
CA VAL A 128 -4.22 -13.44 -20.93
C VAL A 128 -2.81 -13.81 -21.36
N LEU A 129 -2.03 -12.81 -21.75
CA LEU A 129 -0.64 -12.97 -22.13
C LEU A 129 0.28 -12.55 -20.98
N THR A 130 1.40 -13.27 -20.85
CA THR A 130 2.48 -12.89 -19.93
C THR A 130 3.78 -13.59 -20.34
N PRO A 131 4.96 -12.95 -20.17
CA PRO A 131 6.21 -13.66 -20.25
C PRO A 131 6.33 -14.72 -19.15
N ASP A 132 6.98 -15.83 -19.49
CA ASP A 132 7.37 -16.87 -18.54
C ASP A 132 8.56 -16.39 -17.69
N ARG A 133 8.47 -16.66 -16.40
CA ARG A 133 9.53 -16.37 -15.43
C ARG A 133 10.83 -17.09 -15.74
N VAL A 134 10.76 -18.34 -16.21
CA VAL A 134 11.93 -19.23 -16.27
C VAL A 134 12.42 -19.43 -17.69
N ASN A 135 11.54 -19.77 -18.63
CA ASN A 135 11.95 -20.32 -19.93
C ASN A 135 12.11 -19.27 -21.03
N GLU A 136 12.03 -17.98 -20.70
CA GLU A 136 12.15 -16.86 -21.66
C GLU A 136 11.16 -16.93 -22.83
N SER A 137 10.08 -17.70 -22.68
CA SER A 137 8.96 -17.80 -23.62
C SER A 137 7.85 -16.81 -23.26
N LEU A 138 7.01 -16.50 -24.25
CA LEU A 138 5.74 -15.83 -24.03
C LEU A 138 4.65 -16.90 -23.83
N LEU A 139 3.85 -16.75 -22.78
CA LEU A 139 2.72 -17.61 -22.46
C LEU A 139 1.42 -16.93 -22.90
N ILE A 140 0.47 -17.75 -23.35
CA ILE A 140 -0.93 -17.36 -23.52
C ILE A 140 -1.81 -18.32 -22.72
N TYR A 141 -2.72 -17.74 -21.96
CA TYR A 141 -3.82 -18.42 -21.29
C TYR A 141 -5.10 -18.13 -22.06
N GLU A 142 -5.68 -19.17 -22.63
CA GLU A 142 -6.88 -19.04 -23.48
C GLU A 142 -8.16 -19.18 -22.65
N ASP A 143 -9.20 -18.45 -23.07
CA ASP A 143 -10.55 -18.43 -22.48
C ASP A 143 -10.49 -18.42 -20.94
N VAL A 144 -9.90 -17.35 -20.38
CA VAL A 144 -9.58 -17.27 -18.95
C VAL A 144 -10.82 -17.30 -18.05
N PRO A 145 -11.95 -16.64 -18.37
CA PRO A 145 -13.19 -16.80 -17.63
C PRO A 145 -13.61 -18.28 -17.45
N GLU A 146 -13.47 -19.10 -18.50
CA GLU A 146 -13.87 -20.51 -18.49
C GLU A 146 -12.81 -21.44 -17.89
N ASN A 147 -11.52 -21.10 -18.07
CA ASN A 147 -10.41 -22.01 -17.75
C ASN A 147 -9.59 -21.59 -16.53
N VAL A 148 -9.75 -20.38 -15.97
CA VAL A 148 -9.01 -19.91 -14.78
C VAL A 148 -7.51 -20.25 -14.83
N PHE A 149 -6.85 -19.86 -15.94
CA PHE A 149 -5.44 -20.12 -16.23
C PHE A 149 -5.03 -21.61 -16.42
N TRP A 150 -5.97 -22.56 -16.60
CA TRP A 150 -5.64 -23.97 -16.86
C TRP A 150 -5.23 -24.26 -18.30
N LYS A 151 -5.80 -23.55 -19.28
CA LYS A 151 -5.53 -23.72 -20.72
C LYS A 151 -4.35 -22.84 -21.15
N LYS A 152 -3.13 -23.37 -20.97
CA LYS A 152 -1.87 -22.65 -21.23
C LYS A 152 -1.18 -23.17 -22.49
N LEU A 153 -0.75 -22.25 -23.36
CA LEU A 153 0.10 -22.52 -24.51
C LEU A 153 1.37 -21.66 -24.47
N ASN A 154 2.40 -22.10 -25.21
CA ASN A 154 3.57 -21.28 -25.50
C ASN A 154 3.39 -20.63 -26.86
N MET A 155 3.61 -19.32 -26.93
CA MET A 155 3.68 -18.61 -28.20
C MET A 155 4.93 -19.05 -29.00
N PRO A 156 4.94 -18.86 -30.32
CA PRO A 156 6.04 -19.31 -31.18
C PRO A 156 7.42 -18.87 -30.70
N ALA A 157 8.34 -19.82 -30.52
CA ALA A 157 9.67 -19.57 -29.95
C ALA A 157 10.53 -18.59 -30.77
N HIS A 158 10.23 -18.37 -32.05
CA HIS A 158 10.97 -17.41 -32.87
C HIS A 158 10.74 -15.95 -32.44
N LEU A 159 9.66 -15.64 -31.71
CA LEU A 159 9.39 -14.29 -31.20
C LEU A 159 10.49 -13.84 -30.23
N ASN A 160 11.02 -14.78 -29.44
CA ASN A 160 12.07 -14.52 -28.45
C ASN A 160 13.36 -13.95 -29.06
N LYS A 161 13.63 -14.20 -30.35
CA LYS A 161 14.85 -13.70 -31.00
C LYS A 161 14.81 -12.19 -31.25
N TYR A 162 13.61 -11.59 -31.24
CA TYR A 162 13.41 -10.16 -31.47
C TYR A 162 13.32 -9.36 -30.17
N VAL A 163 13.06 -10.04 -29.06
CA VAL A 163 12.88 -9.41 -27.75
C VAL A 163 13.93 -9.98 -26.81
N LYS A 164 15.10 -9.34 -26.79
CA LYS A 164 16.09 -9.58 -25.72
C LYS A 164 15.46 -9.16 -24.40
N GLU A 165 15.66 -9.94 -23.33
CA GLU A 165 15.05 -9.67 -22.02
C GLU A 165 13.50 -9.75 -22.02
N SER A 166 12.93 -10.75 -22.71
CA SER A 166 11.48 -10.99 -22.83
C SER A 166 10.68 -10.99 -21.53
N LYS A 167 11.35 -11.17 -20.39
CA LYS A 167 10.77 -11.21 -19.03
C LYS A 167 10.15 -9.87 -18.59
N GLY A 168 10.55 -8.73 -19.16
CA GLY A 168 10.17 -7.39 -18.70
C GLY A 168 9.07 -6.66 -19.48
N ASN A 169 8.33 -7.37 -20.35
CA ASN A 169 7.53 -6.73 -21.39
C ASN A 169 6.04 -7.05 -21.31
N SER A 170 5.21 -6.12 -21.74
CA SER A 170 3.77 -6.29 -21.90
C SER A 170 3.45 -6.77 -23.32
N TRP A 171 2.51 -7.70 -23.45
CA TRP A 171 2.12 -8.28 -24.74
C TRP A 171 0.61 -8.30 -24.85
N LYS A 172 0.05 -7.87 -25.99
CA LYS A 172 -1.41 -7.86 -26.22
C LYS A 172 -1.71 -8.39 -27.60
N LEU A 173 -2.85 -9.08 -27.73
CA LEU A 173 -3.45 -9.42 -29.01
C LEU A 173 -4.48 -8.36 -29.38
N ILE A 174 -4.41 -7.84 -30.60
CA ILE A 174 -5.32 -6.83 -31.14
C ILE A 174 -5.22 -6.82 -32.67
N ASP A 175 -6.33 -6.59 -33.39
CA ASP A 175 -6.30 -6.31 -34.83
C ASP A 175 -5.83 -4.86 -35.03
N PHE A 176 -4.52 -4.67 -35.23
CA PHE A 176 -3.90 -3.35 -35.15
C PHE A 176 -3.92 -2.61 -36.49
N ASP A 177 -3.89 -3.35 -37.61
CA ASP A 177 -3.97 -2.78 -38.95
C ASP A 177 -5.33 -2.96 -39.63
N ALA A 178 -6.33 -3.40 -38.86
CA ALA A 178 -7.72 -3.56 -39.26
C ALA A 178 -7.90 -4.43 -40.51
N ASP A 179 -7.10 -5.48 -40.63
CA ASP A 179 -7.24 -6.49 -41.68
C ASP A 179 -8.09 -7.70 -41.26
N SER A 180 -8.75 -7.59 -40.09
CA SER A 180 -9.56 -8.64 -39.45
C SER A 180 -8.75 -9.86 -38.99
N LYS A 181 -7.42 -9.73 -38.92
CA LYS A 181 -6.55 -10.72 -38.29
C LYS A 181 -5.96 -10.16 -37.02
N VAL A 182 -5.95 -10.99 -36.00
CA VAL A 182 -5.44 -10.61 -34.69
C VAL A 182 -3.92 -10.62 -34.74
N ASP A 183 -3.33 -9.46 -34.52
CA ASP A 183 -1.89 -9.24 -34.46
C ASP A 183 -1.35 -9.37 -33.04
N LEU A 184 -0.02 -9.37 -32.93
CA LEU A 184 0.67 -9.39 -31.65
C LEU A 184 1.47 -8.10 -31.47
N LEU A 185 1.23 -7.42 -30.35
CA LEU A 185 1.91 -6.19 -29.98
C LEU A 185 2.78 -6.43 -28.74
N CYS A 186 3.92 -5.75 -28.67
CA CYS A 186 4.83 -5.83 -27.52
C CYS A 186 5.29 -4.44 -27.10
N GLY A 187 5.05 -4.13 -25.83
CA GLY A 187 5.64 -3.00 -25.13
C GLY A 187 6.97 -3.41 -24.52
N LEU A 188 8.07 -3.00 -25.15
CA LEU A 188 9.43 -3.31 -24.74
C LEU A 188 9.97 -2.20 -23.85
N ASN A 189 10.39 -2.56 -22.64
CA ASN A 189 11.16 -1.68 -21.75
C ASN A 189 12.51 -2.35 -21.50
N SER A 190 13.59 -1.83 -22.10
CA SER A 190 14.93 -2.42 -21.97
C SER A 190 15.98 -1.39 -21.59
N SER A 191 17.13 -1.87 -21.12
CA SER A 191 18.30 -1.01 -20.85
C SER A 191 18.86 -0.33 -22.11
N GLU A 192 18.57 -0.85 -23.29
CA GLU A 192 19.00 -0.29 -24.59
C GLU A 192 17.99 0.74 -25.15
N GLY A 193 16.81 0.86 -24.53
CA GLY A 193 15.72 1.75 -24.92
C GLY A 193 14.34 1.09 -24.79
N SER A 194 13.28 1.91 -24.83
CA SER A 194 11.90 1.44 -24.86
C SER A 194 11.32 1.53 -26.27
N SER A 195 10.45 0.61 -26.66
CA SER A 195 9.87 0.55 -28.01
C SER A 195 8.51 -0.16 -28.02
N LEU A 196 7.67 0.16 -29.00
CA LEU A 196 6.49 -0.63 -29.34
C LEU A 196 6.80 -1.45 -30.59
N LEU A 197 6.59 -2.76 -30.50
CA LEU A 197 6.81 -3.68 -31.60
C LEU A 197 5.47 -4.22 -32.12
N PHE A 198 5.27 -4.12 -33.43
CA PHE A 198 4.13 -4.66 -34.15
C PHE A 198 4.52 -5.93 -34.90
N PHE A 199 3.86 -7.04 -34.61
CA PHE A 199 4.02 -8.31 -35.30
C PHE A 199 2.74 -8.64 -36.09
N LYS A 200 2.74 -8.30 -37.38
CA LYS A 200 1.61 -8.59 -38.28
C LYS A 200 1.32 -10.09 -38.37
N ASN A 201 0.05 -10.47 -38.29
CA ASN A 201 -0.41 -11.83 -38.51
C ASN A 201 -0.68 -12.09 -40.00
N SER A 202 0.26 -12.76 -40.65
CA SER A 202 0.10 -13.19 -42.05
C SER A 202 -0.80 -14.43 -42.22
N GLY A 203 -1.09 -15.14 -41.14
CA GLY A 203 -1.87 -16.39 -41.09
C GLY A 203 -3.38 -16.18 -40.98
N SER A 204 -4.05 -17.04 -40.20
CA SER A 204 -5.44 -16.85 -39.73
C SER A 204 -5.47 -16.66 -38.21
N ASN A 205 -6.63 -16.31 -37.64
CA ASN A 205 -6.76 -16.18 -36.18
C ASN A 205 -6.60 -17.53 -35.46
N GLU A 206 -7.04 -18.63 -36.08
CA GLU A 206 -6.91 -19.99 -35.52
C GLU A 206 -5.49 -20.54 -35.66
N ASN A 207 -4.74 -20.11 -36.67
CA ASN A 207 -3.37 -20.54 -36.93
C ASN A 207 -2.50 -19.30 -37.27
N PRO A 208 -2.17 -18.46 -36.27
CA PRO A 208 -1.48 -17.22 -36.50
C PRO A 208 -0.04 -17.45 -36.98
N VAL A 209 0.41 -16.60 -37.89
CA VAL A 209 1.79 -16.57 -38.39
C VAL A 209 2.32 -15.15 -38.28
N TYR A 210 2.92 -14.86 -37.13
CA TYR A 210 3.52 -13.56 -36.83
C TYR A 210 4.82 -13.35 -37.60
N GLU A 211 4.84 -12.29 -38.41
CA GLU A 211 5.98 -11.85 -39.20
C GLU A 211 7.11 -11.26 -38.33
N ASN A 212 8.16 -10.73 -38.97
CA ASN A 212 9.20 -10.01 -38.26
C ASN A 212 8.65 -8.69 -37.73
N PRO A 213 9.01 -8.27 -36.51
CA PRO A 213 8.42 -7.07 -35.95
C PRO A 213 8.92 -5.79 -36.61
N GLU A 214 8.03 -4.82 -36.62
CA GLU A 214 8.28 -3.44 -36.99
C GLU A 214 8.28 -2.58 -35.72
N ASN A 215 9.12 -1.54 -35.67
CA ASN A 215 8.99 -0.54 -34.61
C ASN A 215 7.87 0.41 -34.99
N ILE A 216 6.92 0.63 -34.08
CA ILE A 216 5.99 1.74 -34.17
C ILE A 216 6.77 3.00 -33.77
N LEU A 217 6.70 4.04 -34.60
CA LEU A 217 7.47 5.28 -34.45
C LEU A 217 6.54 6.49 -34.47
N THR A 218 7.00 7.56 -33.84
CA THR A 218 6.39 8.90 -33.94
C THR A 218 7.01 9.68 -35.11
N ALA A 219 6.40 10.81 -35.48
CA ALA A 219 6.87 11.71 -36.52
C ALA A 219 8.35 12.15 -36.34
N SER A 220 8.80 12.33 -35.09
CA SER A 220 10.15 12.83 -34.78
C SER A 220 11.20 11.78 -34.39
N ASN A 221 10.97 10.48 -34.65
CA ASN A 221 11.77 9.26 -34.32
C ASN A 221 11.20 8.47 -33.10
N PRO A 222 11.89 7.47 -32.47
CA PRO A 222 11.21 6.55 -31.54
C PRO A 222 10.66 7.29 -30.32
N PHE A 223 9.64 6.69 -29.68
CA PHE A 223 9.00 7.23 -28.47
C PHE A 223 10.01 7.74 -27.45
N ASP A 224 9.64 8.82 -26.76
CA ASP A 224 10.51 9.55 -25.85
C ASP A 224 11.13 8.67 -24.76
N ARG A 225 12.36 9.00 -24.38
CA ARG A 225 13.04 8.34 -23.26
C ARG A 225 12.32 8.69 -21.95
N GLY A 226 11.96 7.66 -21.18
CA GLY A 226 11.31 7.82 -19.88
C GLY A 226 9.81 7.50 -19.86
N LEU A 227 9.25 7.06 -20.99
CA LEU A 227 7.92 6.47 -21.05
C LEU A 227 7.97 4.98 -20.69
N ASN A 228 6.96 4.53 -19.96
CA ASN A 228 6.68 3.11 -19.74
C ASN A 228 5.80 2.60 -20.89
N MET A 229 6.36 1.70 -21.70
CA MET A 229 5.69 1.18 -22.89
C MET A 229 4.79 0.00 -22.53
N ASP A 230 3.59 0.28 -22.03
CA ASP A 230 2.49 -0.69 -22.04
C ASP A 230 1.79 -0.67 -23.40
N VAL A 231 1.11 -1.78 -23.76
CA VAL A 231 0.27 -1.84 -24.98
C VAL A 231 -1.10 -1.23 -24.70
N ALA A 232 -1.16 0.11 -24.69
CA ALA A 232 -2.35 0.90 -24.37
C ALA A 232 -2.87 1.68 -25.59
N PHE A 233 -3.19 0.95 -26.66
CA PHE A 233 -3.87 1.50 -27.84
C PHE A 233 -5.39 1.50 -27.67
N GLY A 234 -6.05 2.50 -28.22
CA GLY A 234 -7.51 2.68 -28.24
C GLY A 234 -7.91 3.88 -29.09
N ASP A 235 -9.15 3.91 -29.56
CA ASP A 235 -9.74 5.08 -30.24
C ASP A 235 -10.21 6.08 -29.17
N TYR A 236 -9.32 6.96 -28.73
CA TYR A 236 -9.60 7.84 -27.60
C TYR A 236 -10.30 9.13 -28.02
N ASP A 237 -10.03 9.63 -29.22
CA ASP A 237 -10.64 10.84 -29.75
C ASP A 237 -11.91 10.59 -30.58
N ASN A 238 -12.25 9.31 -30.82
CA ASN A 238 -13.45 8.82 -31.51
C ASN A 238 -13.46 9.11 -33.01
N ASP A 239 -12.28 9.12 -33.64
CA ASP A 239 -12.12 9.32 -35.07
C ASP A 239 -12.10 8.00 -35.88
N GLY A 240 -12.09 6.86 -35.18
CA GLY A 240 -12.17 5.53 -35.74
C GLY A 240 -10.81 4.87 -36.02
N ASP A 241 -9.72 5.45 -35.53
CA ASP A 241 -8.40 4.82 -35.56
C ASP A 241 -7.77 4.64 -34.17
N LEU A 242 -6.67 3.89 -34.11
CA LEU A 242 -6.04 3.55 -32.83
C LEU A 242 -4.97 4.58 -32.46
N ASP A 243 -5.26 5.36 -31.43
CA ASP A 243 -4.33 6.22 -30.74
C ASP A 243 -3.49 5.47 -29.70
N TYR A 244 -2.47 6.13 -29.16
CA TYR A 244 -1.63 5.56 -28.11
C TYR A 244 -1.54 6.44 -26.85
N LEU A 245 -1.63 5.79 -25.67
CA LEU A 245 -1.34 6.39 -24.38
C LEU A 245 -0.12 5.73 -23.72
N ALA A 246 0.75 6.56 -23.13
CA ALA A 246 1.86 6.10 -22.31
C ALA A 246 1.88 6.80 -20.95
N ALA A 247 2.39 6.10 -19.94
CA ALA A 247 2.72 6.70 -18.65
C ALA A 247 4.17 7.16 -18.65
N GLY A 248 4.41 8.43 -18.31
CA GLY A 248 5.75 8.95 -18.06
C GLY A 248 6.34 8.45 -16.74
N SER A 249 7.63 8.74 -16.50
CA SER A 249 8.37 8.31 -15.29
C SER A 249 7.72 8.74 -13.97
N PHE A 250 6.99 9.86 -13.98
CA PHE A 250 6.24 10.40 -12.86
C PHE A 250 4.73 10.14 -12.96
N SER A 251 4.33 9.10 -13.71
CA SER A 251 2.93 8.68 -13.86
C SER A 251 1.97 9.74 -14.43
N HIS A 252 2.50 10.71 -15.16
CA HIS A 252 1.69 11.56 -16.01
C HIS A 252 1.35 10.84 -17.31
N LEU A 253 0.24 11.21 -17.94
CA LEU A 253 -0.16 10.61 -19.20
C LEU A 253 0.26 11.44 -20.41
N VAL A 254 0.81 10.75 -21.40
CA VAL A 254 1.21 11.31 -22.70
C VAL A 254 0.38 10.62 -23.78
N TYR A 255 -0.28 11.43 -24.58
CA TYR A 255 -1.14 11.04 -25.69
C TYR A 255 -0.43 11.22 -27.02
N PHE A 256 -0.54 10.23 -27.88
CA PHE A 256 0.01 10.21 -29.22
C PHE A 256 -1.14 9.96 -30.20
N GLU A 257 -1.60 11.03 -30.84
CA GLU A 257 -2.61 10.97 -31.89
C GLU A 257 -2.08 10.18 -33.08
N ASN A 258 -2.88 9.25 -33.58
CA ASN A 258 -2.66 8.66 -34.87
C ASN A 258 -3.28 9.55 -35.96
N THR A 259 -2.48 10.45 -36.53
CA THR A 259 -2.90 11.33 -37.64
C THR A 259 -3.08 10.62 -38.99
N GLY A 260 -3.05 9.30 -39.00
CA GLY A 260 -3.03 8.45 -40.17
C GLY A 260 -4.43 7.98 -40.55
N THR A 261 -4.58 6.66 -40.63
CA THR A 261 -5.84 5.97 -40.85
C THR A 261 -5.79 4.65 -40.08
N LEU A 262 -6.95 4.05 -39.84
CA LEU A 262 -7.07 2.73 -39.22
C LEU A 262 -6.17 1.64 -39.84
N GLN A 263 -5.97 1.61 -41.17
CA GLN A 263 -5.11 0.60 -41.84
C GLN A 263 -3.65 1.04 -42.01
N LYS A 264 -3.35 2.31 -41.75
CA LYS A 264 -2.01 2.88 -41.95
C LYS A 264 -1.79 4.01 -40.96
N TYR A 265 -1.25 3.64 -39.81
CA TYR A 265 -0.96 4.56 -38.73
C TYR A 265 0.13 5.59 -39.10
N ASN A 266 0.04 6.76 -38.48
CA ASN A 266 1.05 7.81 -38.49
C ASN A 266 0.97 8.61 -37.18
N TYR A 267 1.73 8.19 -36.17
CA TYR A 267 1.68 8.82 -34.85
C TYR A 267 2.38 10.18 -34.83
N ALA A 268 1.69 11.19 -34.30
CA ALA A 268 2.29 12.47 -33.94
C ALA A 268 3.26 12.32 -32.75
N ASP A 269 4.00 13.39 -32.45
CA ASP A 269 4.77 13.45 -31.23
C ASP A 269 3.84 13.63 -30.03
N GLY A 270 4.24 13.07 -28.88
CA GLY A 270 3.38 13.00 -27.71
C GLY A 270 3.10 14.36 -27.08
N ASP A 271 1.86 14.56 -26.63
CA ASP A 271 1.45 15.69 -25.82
C ASP A 271 0.89 15.23 -24.47
N THR A 272 1.20 15.96 -23.41
CA THR A 272 0.72 15.65 -22.06
C THR A 272 -0.77 15.91 -21.97
N LEU A 273 -1.51 14.94 -21.44
CA LEU A 273 -2.93 15.12 -21.13
C LEU A 273 -3.12 16.07 -19.95
N THR A 274 -4.06 16.99 -20.11
CA THR A 274 -4.40 17.97 -19.08
C THR A 274 -5.91 18.07 -18.90
N TYR A 275 -6.34 18.39 -17.68
CA TYR A 275 -7.71 18.74 -17.35
C TYR A 275 -7.70 20.05 -16.57
N ASN A 276 -8.48 21.05 -17.01
CA ASN A 276 -8.45 22.41 -16.44
C ASN A 276 -7.03 23.02 -16.34
N SER A 277 -6.17 22.79 -17.34
CA SER A 277 -4.76 23.22 -17.38
C SER A 277 -3.83 22.56 -16.34
N GLU A 278 -4.29 21.54 -15.63
CA GLU A 278 -3.45 20.71 -14.76
C GLU A 278 -3.14 19.37 -15.44
N GLN A 279 -1.92 18.87 -15.25
CA GLN A 279 -1.50 17.58 -15.80
C GLN A 279 -2.30 16.44 -15.18
N ILE A 280 -2.83 15.53 -16.02
CA ILE A 280 -3.42 14.28 -15.53
C ILE A 280 -2.28 13.36 -15.09
N GLN A 281 -2.31 12.97 -13.82
CA GLN A 281 -1.26 12.21 -13.17
C GLN A 281 -1.85 11.24 -12.15
N PHE A 282 -1.38 9.98 -12.14
CA PHE A 282 -1.77 8.99 -11.13
C PHE A 282 -1.21 9.32 -9.75
N VAL A 283 -1.90 8.84 -8.73
CA VAL A 283 -1.57 9.07 -7.32
C VAL A 283 -0.19 8.49 -6.98
N CYS A 284 0.09 7.26 -7.42
CA CYS A 284 1.43 6.69 -7.34
C CYS A 284 2.35 7.33 -8.39
N ARG A 285 3.48 7.91 -7.97
CA ARG A 285 4.38 8.66 -8.85
C ARG A 285 5.53 7.83 -9.42
N HIS A 286 5.41 6.49 -9.42
CA HIS A 286 6.40 5.60 -10.01
C HIS A 286 5.89 5.00 -11.34
N GLY A 287 6.22 5.65 -12.46
CA GLY A 287 5.68 5.31 -13.79
C GLY A 287 5.90 3.86 -14.21
N GLY A 288 7.02 3.23 -13.81
CA GLY A 288 7.30 1.82 -14.12
C GLY A 288 6.36 0.80 -13.46
N SER A 289 5.63 1.22 -12.42
CA SER A 289 4.65 0.37 -11.76
C SER A 289 3.23 0.57 -12.27
N ILE A 290 2.93 1.67 -12.97
CA ILE A 290 1.65 1.91 -13.64
C ILE A 290 1.39 0.82 -14.70
N LYS A 291 0.15 0.33 -14.76
CA LYS A 291 -0.29 -0.73 -15.67
C LYS A 291 -1.55 -0.31 -16.42
N LEU A 292 -1.40 0.38 -17.55
CA LEU A 292 -2.52 0.90 -18.33
C LEU A 292 -3.30 -0.23 -19.02
N ARG A 293 -4.63 -0.21 -18.94
CA ARG A 293 -5.55 -1.15 -19.58
C ARG A 293 -6.63 -0.36 -20.29
N THR A 294 -6.82 -0.67 -21.56
CA THR A 294 -7.70 0.08 -22.47
C THR A 294 -8.95 -0.73 -22.74
N ILE A 295 -10.10 -0.17 -22.38
CA ILE A 295 -11.42 -0.82 -22.46
C ILE A 295 -12.50 0.25 -22.31
N ASP A 296 -13.63 0.12 -23.00
CA ASP A 296 -14.87 0.84 -22.69
C ASP A 296 -15.46 0.23 -21.40
N PHE A 297 -15.09 0.81 -20.24
CA PHE A 297 -15.29 0.17 -18.94
C PHE A 297 -16.72 0.33 -18.45
N ASP A 298 -17.28 1.52 -18.63
CA ASP A 298 -18.65 1.82 -18.20
C ASP A 298 -19.71 1.62 -19.30
N LYS A 299 -19.28 1.19 -20.50
CA LYS A 299 -20.11 0.89 -21.66
C LYS A 299 -20.85 2.10 -22.20
N ASP A 300 -20.27 3.30 -22.05
CA ASP A 300 -20.81 4.53 -22.62
C ASP A 300 -20.40 4.74 -24.09
N GLY A 301 -19.55 3.85 -24.62
CA GLY A 301 -19.10 3.85 -26.01
C GLY A 301 -17.80 4.60 -26.23
N PHE A 302 -17.18 5.14 -25.17
CA PHE A 302 -15.87 5.79 -25.23
C PHE A 302 -14.81 4.88 -24.58
N VAL A 303 -13.61 4.81 -25.18
CA VAL A 303 -12.55 3.98 -24.63
C VAL A 303 -11.94 4.66 -23.40
N ASP A 304 -12.03 3.99 -22.25
CA ASP A 304 -11.47 4.42 -20.98
C ASP A 304 -10.10 3.80 -20.70
N VAL A 305 -9.51 4.23 -19.58
CA VAL A 305 -8.29 3.65 -19.03
C VAL A 305 -8.48 3.20 -17.59
N LEU A 306 -8.26 1.91 -17.34
CA LEU A 306 -7.98 1.40 -16.00
C LEU A 306 -6.47 1.30 -15.79
N SER A 307 -6.03 1.52 -14.57
CA SER A 307 -4.61 1.42 -14.22
C SER A 307 -4.41 0.74 -12.88
N GLY A 308 -3.44 -0.18 -12.85
CA GLY A 308 -2.88 -0.67 -11.60
C GLY A 308 -1.84 0.29 -11.05
N ASP A 309 -2.03 0.73 -9.80
CA ASP A 309 -1.08 1.56 -9.07
C ASP A 309 -0.12 0.68 -8.24
N GLU A 310 1.08 1.18 -7.98
CA GLU A 310 2.06 0.45 -7.15
C GLU A 310 1.56 0.25 -5.71
N ASP A 311 0.68 1.14 -5.24
CA ASP A 311 0.05 1.12 -3.91
C ASP A 311 -1.07 0.08 -3.78
N GLY A 312 -1.35 -0.71 -4.83
CA GLY A 312 -2.33 -1.80 -4.80
C GLY A 312 -3.73 -1.43 -5.30
N LYS A 313 -4.02 -0.13 -5.35
CA LYS A 313 -5.29 0.41 -5.85
C LYS A 313 -5.46 0.28 -7.36
N ILE A 314 -6.71 0.42 -7.82
CA ILE A 314 -7.06 0.54 -9.23
C ILE A 314 -7.62 1.92 -9.52
N SER A 315 -6.93 2.65 -10.38
CA SER A 315 -7.34 3.96 -10.88
C SER A 315 -8.22 3.79 -12.13
N PHE A 316 -9.31 4.54 -12.21
CA PHE A 316 -10.16 4.70 -13.39
C PHE A 316 -10.03 6.12 -13.93
N LEU A 317 -9.73 6.22 -15.23
CA LEU A 317 -9.75 7.47 -15.98
C LEU A 317 -10.83 7.38 -17.04
N LYS A 318 -11.91 8.12 -16.79
CA LYS A 318 -13.03 8.24 -17.70
C LYS A 318 -12.67 9.11 -18.90
N ASN A 319 -12.89 8.59 -20.10
CA ASN A 319 -12.95 9.38 -21.32
C ASN A 319 -14.32 10.04 -21.43
N THR A 320 -14.37 11.35 -21.63
CA THR A 320 -15.65 12.07 -21.72
C THR A 320 -16.29 12.03 -23.11
N GLY A 321 -15.59 11.47 -24.09
CA GLY A 321 -15.97 11.48 -25.50
C GLY A 321 -15.79 12.84 -26.19
N LYS A 322 -15.25 13.84 -25.49
CA LYS A 322 -14.96 15.17 -26.07
C LYS A 322 -13.50 15.27 -26.49
N VAL A 323 -13.27 16.01 -27.57
CA VAL A 323 -11.93 16.43 -27.99
C VAL A 323 -11.75 17.93 -27.69
N VAL A 324 -10.73 18.27 -26.91
CA VAL A 324 -10.40 19.64 -26.51
C VAL A 324 -8.96 19.93 -26.93
N ASP A 325 -8.76 21.01 -27.68
CA ASP A 325 -7.45 21.39 -28.22
C ASP A 325 -6.73 20.27 -28.99
N GLY A 326 -7.49 19.42 -29.69
CA GLY A 326 -6.97 18.30 -30.48
C GLY A 326 -6.59 17.07 -29.65
N LYS A 327 -7.06 16.96 -28.40
CA LYS A 327 -6.81 15.80 -27.53
C LYS A 327 -8.10 15.28 -26.90
N PRO A 328 -8.20 13.97 -26.61
CA PRO A 328 -9.31 13.43 -25.83
C PRO A 328 -9.34 14.02 -24.43
N GLU A 329 -10.52 14.46 -23.98
CA GLU A 329 -10.76 14.95 -22.63
C GLU A 329 -10.99 13.78 -21.69
N PHE A 330 -9.98 13.45 -20.90
CA PHE A 330 -10.07 12.55 -19.76
C PHE A 330 -10.34 13.31 -18.46
N LEU A 331 -11.15 12.73 -17.59
CA LEU A 331 -11.28 13.20 -16.20
C LEU A 331 -10.05 12.78 -15.37
N PRO A 332 -9.71 13.52 -14.30
CA PRO A 332 -8.67 13.09 -13.36
C PRO A 332 -8.95 11.69 -12.78
N PRO A 333 -7.91 10.89 -12.50
CA PRO A 333 -8.06 9.54 -11.97
C PRO A 333 -8.85 9.52 -10.66
N VAL A 334 -9.76 8.56 -10.55
CA VAL A 334 -10.45 8.19 -9.32
C VAL A 334 -10.20 6.72 -9.00
N PHE A 335 -10.27 6.33 -7.73
CA PHE A 335 -10.14 4.91 -7.37
C PHE A 335 -11.48 4.19 -7.44
N LEU A 336 -11.48 3.01 -8.05
CA LEU A 336 -12.63 2.10 -7.99
C LEU A 336 -12.93 1.72 -6.54
N GLN A 337 -14.19 1.36 -6.24
CA GLN A 337 -14.65 1.10 -4.87
C GLN A 337 -14.98 -0.38 -4.68
N GLN A 338 -14.79 -0.89 -3.47
CA GLN A 338 -15.18 -2.24 -3.06
C GLN A 338 -15.96 -2.24 -1.74
N GLU A 339 -16.72 -3.31 -1.51
CA GLU A 339 -17.24 -3.66 -0.19
C GLU A 339 -16.07 -3.90 0.78
N ALA A 340 -16.07 -3.19 1.91
CA ALA A 340 -15.01 -3.27 2.89
C ALA A 340 -15.03 -4.61 3.64
N HIS A 341 -13.87 -5.24 3.77
CA HIS A 341 -13.70 -6.46 4.56
C HIS A 341 -12.52 -6.35 5.53
N PHE A 342 -11.30 -6.31 5.01
CA PHE A 342 -10.08 -6.13 5.81
C PHE A 342 -9.60 -4.68 5.79
N VAL A 343 -9.14 -4.17 6.94
CA VAL A 343 -8.54 -2.84 7.06
C VAL A 343 -7.25 -2.81 6.25
N ASP A 344 -7.23 -1.94 5.25
CA ASP A 344 -6.14 -1.71 4.30
C ASP A 344 -5.91 -0.21 4.17
N LEU A 345 -4.64 0.21 4.24
CA LEU A 345 -4.20 1.60 4.31
C LEU A 345 -3.13 1.92 3.23
N GLY A 346 -3.10 1.15 2.15
CA GLY A 346 -2.13 1.28 1.06
C GLY A 346 -0.78 0.63 1.39
N ALA A 347 0.11 0.48 0.43
CA ALA A 347 1.33 -0.28 0.58
C ALA A 347 2.28 0.27 1.68
N LEU A 348 3.02 -0.65 2.31
CA LEU A 348 4.12 -0.35 3.24
C LEU A 348 3.72 0.50 4.47
N VAL A 349 2.60 0.12 5.08
CA VAL A 349 2.01 0.83 6.22
C VAL A 349 2.84 0.73 7.50
N ALA A 350 2.88 1.85 8.23
CA ALA A 350 3.49 2.01 9.54
C ALA A 350 2.47 2.62 10.51
N PRO A 351 1.62 1.79 11.15
CA PRO A 351 0.57 2.27 12.03
C PRO A 351 1.10 2.84 13.35
N ARG A 352 0.22 3.57 14.04
CA ARG A 352 0.27 4.07 15.42
C ARG A 352 -1.12 3.99 16.02
N ILE A 353 -1.17 3.63 17.29
CA ILE A 353 -2.40 3.57 18.07
C ILE A 353 -2.45 4.79 18.96
N PHE A 354 -3.49 5.59 18.80
CA PHE A 354 -3.67 6.82 19.56
C PHE A 354 -5.15 7.22 19.51
N ASP A 355 -5.72 7.67 20.62
CA ASP A 355 -7.06 8.29 20.63
C ASP A 355 -6.94 9.65 19.92
N TRP A 356 -7.21 9.75 18.62
CA TRP A 356 -6.90 10.95 17.84
C TRP A 356 -7.87 12.08 18.12
N ASP A 357 -9.16 11.74 18.27
CA ASP A 357 -10.24 12.70 18.42
C ASP A 357 -10.78 12.84 19.85
N GLY A 358 -10.09 12.25 20.83
CA GLY A 358 -10.35 12.45 22.26
C GLY A 358 -11.70 11.88 22.69
N ASP A 359 -12.19 10.85 22.02
CA ASP A 359 -13.45 10.17 22.36
C ASP A 359 -13.26 8.99 23.33
N GLY A 360 -12.01 8.66 23.68
CA GLY A 360 -11.65 7.60 24.60
C GLY A 360 -11.62 6.21 23.97
N LEU A 361 -11.68 6.11 22.63
CA LEU A 361 -11.36 4.93 21.86
C LEU A 361 -9.98 5.06 21.23
N GLU A 362 -9.24 3.96 21.18
CA GLU A 362 -7.96 3.92 20.48
C GLU A 362 -8.23 3.87 18.97
N ASP A 363 -7.76 4.88 18.24
CA ASP A 363 -7.82 4.93 16.78
C ASP A 363 -6.52 4.43 16.14
N ILE A 364 -6.55 4.26 14.81
CA ILE A 364 -5.37 3.99 14.00
C ILE A 364 -4.98 5.25 13.24
N LEU A 365 -3.74 5.70 13.46
CA LEU A 365 -3.06 6.62 12.55
C LEU A 365 -1.97 5.84 11.81
N CYS A 366 -1.70 6.20 10.56
CA CYS A 366 -0.76 5.43 9.76
C CYS A 366 -0.01 6.29 8.75
N GLY A 367 1.30 6.14 8.66
CA GLY A 367 2.05 6.53 7.47
C GLY A 367 2.08 5.38 6.47
N ASN A 368 2.10 5.66 5.16
CA ASN A 368 2.24 4.63 4.13
C ASN A 368 3.37 4.93 3.13
N GLY A 369 3.55 4.03 2.18
CA GLY A 369 4.57 4.15 1.15
C GLY A 369 4.31 5.27 0.15
N ALA A 370 3.04 5.58 -0.17
CA ALA A 370 2.66 6.76 -0.95
C ALA A 370 2.97 8.09 -0.23
N GLY A 371 3.30 8.06 1.07
CA GLY A 371 3.60 9.24 1.87
C GLY A 371 2.38 9.87 2.54
N ASP A 372 1.22 9.22 2.45
CA ASP A 372 0.00 9.68 3.09
C ASP A 372 0.09 9.53 4.61
N ILE A 373 -0.60 10.41 5.33
CA ILE A 373 -0.89 10.25 6.75
C ILE A 373 -2.38 9.96 6.89
N ILE A 374 -2.73 8.75 7.31
CA ILE A 374 -4.07 8.21 7.28
C ILE A 374 -4.60 8.10 8.71
N PHE A 375 -5.88 8.42 8.90
CA PHE A 375 -6.65 8.25 10.12
C PHE A 375 -7.81 7.28 9.87
N VAL A 376 -7.97 6.30 10.76
CA VAL A 376 -9.09 5.36 10.78
C VAL A 376 -9.75 5.43 12.14
N LYS A 377 -10.97 5.96 12.18
CA LYS A 377 -11.72 6.14 13.42
C LYS A 377 -12.23 4.81 13.94
N ASN A 378 -12.02 4.56 15.23
CA ASN A 378 -12.67 3.48 15.96
C ASN A 378 -14.10 3.91 16.35
N LEU A 379 -15.09 3.14 15.93
CA LEU A 379 -16.51 3.36 16.20
C LEU A 379 -16.99 2.59 17.45
N GLY A 380 -16.08 1.89 18.12
CA GLY A 380 -16.36 1.03 19.27
C GLY A 380 -17.01 -0.30 18.88
N GLY A 381 -17.41 -1.07 19.88
CA GLY A 381 -18.03 -2.40 19.68
C GLY A 381 -17.40 -3.48 20.56
N GLY A 382 -17.96 -4.68 20.55
CA GLY A 382 -17.37 -5.83 21.25
C GLY A 382 -16.10 -6.34 20.55
N ALA A 383 -16.16 -6.44 19.22
CA ALA A 383 -14.99 -6.35 18.37
C ALA A 383 -14.93 -4.92 17.79
N PRO A 384 -13.75 -4.30 17.62
CA PRO A 384 -13.65 -2.94 17.13
C PRO A 384 -14.26 -2.79 15.74
N LYS A 385 -15.13 -1.81 15.59
CA LYS A 385 -15.72 -1.40 14.31
C LYS A 385 -14.99 -0.16 13.80
N TRP A 386 -14.65 -0.12 12.53
CA TRP A 386 -13.81 0.92 11.92
C TRP A 386 -14.57 1.71 10.85
N ASP A 387 -14.33 3.02 10.79
CA ASP A 387 -14.78 3.87 9.68
C ASP A 387 -13.86 3.73 8.46
N ALA A 388 -14.27 4.27 7.31
CA ALA A 388 -13.40 4.34 6.14
C ALA A 388 -12.11 5.15 6.45
N PRO A 389 -10.95 4.76 5.89
CA PRO A 389 -9.72 5.52 6.03
C PRO A 389 -9.86 6.94 5.47
N LYS A 390 -9.26 7.92 6.16
CA LYS A 390 -9.21 9.32 5.72
C LYS A 390 -7.77 9.80 5.71
N ILE A 391 -7.32 10.37 4.60
CA ILE A 391 -6.03 11.06 4.56
C ILE A 391 -6.20 12.37 5.34
N LEU A 392 -5.32 12.62 6.32
CA LEU A 392 -5.32 13.88 7.07
C LEU A 392 -4.97 15.03 6.15
N GLU A 393 -5.54 16.20 6.41
CA GLU A 393 -5.40 17.38 5.55
C GLU A 393 -4.72 18.54 6.28
N VAL A 394 -4.03 19.38 5.51
CA VAL A 394 -3.58 20.71 5.93
C VAL A 394 -4.25 21.72 5.01
N ASP A 395 -5.02 22.63 5.60
CA ASP A 395 -5.75 23.69 4.89
C ASP A 395 -6.62 23.15 3.72
N GLY A 396 -7.22 21.97 3.90
CA GLY A 396 -8.09 21.30 2.91
C GLY A 396 -7.35 20.50 1.84
N ILE A 397 -6.03 20.31 1.98
CA ILE A 397 -5.20 19.56 1.04
C ILE A 397 -4.71 18.28 1.74
N PRO A 398 -4.94 17.08 1.15
CA PRO A 398 -4.41 15.83 1.67
C PRO A 398 -2.89 15.88 1.92
N VAL A 399 -2.47 15.51 3.12
CA VAL A 399 -1.07 15.50 3.52
C VAL A 399 -0.38 14.32 2.87
N ARG A 400 0.56 14.64 2.00
CA ARG A 400 1.44 13.68 1.35
C ARG A 400 2.90 14.10 1.51
N ILE A 401 3.62 13.35 2.33
CA ILE A 401 5.03 13.56 2.65
C ILE A 401 5.89 12.85 1.59
N ILE A 402 5.96 13.46 0.41
CA ILE A 402 6.87 13.07 -0.67
C ILE A 402 7.85 14.22 -0.93
N PRO A 403 9.15 13.96 -1.12
CA PRO A 403 10.10 14.99 -1.52
C PRO A 403 9.67 15.70 -2.82
N THR A 404 9.67 17.02 -2.82
CA THR A 404 9.22 17.84 -3.97
C THR A 404 10.30 18.07 -5.02
N LYS A 405 11.54 17.61 -4.77
CA LYS A 405 12.69 17.76 -5.66
C LYS A 405 13.59 16.54 -5.58
N VAL A 406 14.14 16.15 -6.73
CA VAL A 406 15.27 15.21 -6.80
C VAL A 406 16.50 15.91 -6.21
N LEU A 407 17.10 15.32 -5.17
CA LEU A 407 18.35 15.85 -4.59
C LEU A 407 19.56 15.28 -5.36
N PRO A 408 20.71 15.98 -5.40
CA PRO A 408 21.90 15.48 -6.09
C PRO A 408 22.36 14.11 -5.55
N ASN A 409 22.55 13.13 -6.45
CA ASN A 409 22.94 11.75 -6.12
C ASN A 409 21.90 10.97 -5.29
N THR A 410 20.61 11.32 -5.41
CA THR A 410 19.49 10.59 -4.78
C THR A 410 18.59 9.94 -5.82
N GLU A 411 17.77 8.97 -5.40
CA GLU A 411 16.73 8.41 -6.27
C GLU A 411 15.61 9.44 -6.51
N GLU A 412 14.94 9.36 -7.65
CA GLU A 412 13.77 10.19 -7.91
C GLU A 412 12.68 9.87 -6.88
N PRO A 413 12.06 10.87 -6.23
CA PRO A 413 11.17 10.65 -5.10
C PRO A 413 9.78 10.19 -5.56
N HIS A 414 9.70 8.94 -5.97
CA HIS A 414 8.43 8.32 -6.37
C HIS A 414 7.59 7.84 -5.16
N TRP A 415 8.21 7.76 -3.98
CA TRP A 415 7.65 7.21 -2.74
C TRP A 415 7.85 8.19 -1.57
N GLY A 416 6.92 8.19 -0.63
CA GLY A 416 7.04 8.91 0.64
C GLY A 416 7.62 8.07 1.77
N TYR A 417 7.29 6.77 1.82
CA TYR A 417 7.64 5.85 2.91
C TYR A 417 7.48 6.47 4.31
N ALA A 418 6.39 7.21 4.52
CA ALA A 418 6.15 7.96 5.73
C ALA A 418 6.00 7.00 6.91
N THR A 419 6.71 7.31 8.00
CA THR A 419 6.50 6.63 9.28
C THR A 419 6.29 7.69 10.34
N ILE A 420 5.37 7.46 11.26
CA ILE A 420 4.87 8.52 12.14
C ILE A 420 5.08 8.20 13.62
N GLY A 421 5.08 9.25 14.44
CA GLY A 421 4.95 9.22 15.90
C GLY A 421 3.90 10.25 16.28
N VAL A 422 3.06 9.93 17.27
CA VAL A 422 1.92 10.75 17.67
C VAL A 422 2.01 11.01 19.17
N GLY A 423 1.84 12.26 19.60
CA GLY A 423 1.95 12.64 21.01
C GLY A 423 2.06 14.15 21.17
N ASP A 424 1.97 14.63 22.42
CA ASP A 424 2.07 16.06 22.75
C ASP A 424 3.54 16.54 22.62
N TRP A 425 3.92 17.04 21.45
CA TRP A 425 5.33 17.30 21.13
C TRP A 425 5.81 18.66 21.66
N ASP A 426 4.93 19.65 21.69
CA ASP A 426 5.25 20.99 22.18
C ASP A 426 4.69 21.31 23.58
N MET A 427 4.17 20.29 24.26
CA MET A 427 3.71 20.34 25.66
C MET A 427 2.50 21.29 25.84
N ASP A 428 1.65 21.41 24.82
CA ASP A 428 0.43 22.23 24.86
C ASP A 428 -0.84 21.41 25.19
N GLY A 429 -0.70 20.10 25.36
CA GLY A 429 -1.77 19.17 25.71
C GLY A 429 -2.56 18.65 24.51
N LEU A 430 -2.17 19.00 23.27
CA LEU A 430 -2.76 18.50 22.04
C LEU A 430 -1.82 17.48 21.37
N PRO A 431 -2.36 16.44 20.72
CA PRO A 431 -1.53 15.48 20.02
C PRO A 431 -1.01 16.06 18.70
N ASP A 432 0.30 16.01 18.52
CA ASP A 432 1.02 16.36 17.32
C ASP A 432 1.47 15.12 16.54
N ILE A 433 1.98 15.32 15.33
CA ILE A 433 2.57 14.25 14.51
C ILE A 433 4.03 14.57 14.16
N LEU A 434 4.94 13.66 14.50
CA LEU A 434 6.29 13.61 13.94
C LEU A 434 6.32 12.62 12.79
N VAL A 435 6.94 12.98 11.67
CA VAL A 435 7.04 12.12 10.49
C VAL A 435 8.50 11.97 10.10
N ASN A 436 8.94 10.72 9.91
CA ASN A 436 10.14 10.42 9.15
C ASN A 436 9.78 10.25 7.68
N GLU A 437 10.26 11.18 6.86
CA GLU A 437 10.00 11.20 5.42
C GLU A 437 10.97 10.30 4.64
N HIS A 438 10.74 10.14 3.33
CA HIS A 438 11.53 9.31 2.42
C HIS A 438 13.04 9.57 2.55
N ASN A 439 13.41 10.84 2.67
CA ASN A 439 14.80 11.27 2.77
C ASN A 439 15.41 11.13 4.16
N GLY A 440 14.65 10.68 5.16
CA GLY A 440 15.14 10.55 6.53
C GLY A 440 15.04 11.84 7.36
N ASN A 441 14.64 12.97 6.77
CA ASN A 441 14.37 14.17 7.55
C ASN A 441 13.18 13.92 8.48
N ILE A 442 13.21 14.57 9.64
CA ILE A 442 12.08 14.55 10.58
C ILE A 442 11.35 15.87 10.47
N VAL A 443 10.05 15.78 10.18
CA VAL A 443 9.15 16.92 10.15
C VAL A 443 8.09 16.81 11.23
N TRP A 444 7.68 17.94 11.76
CA TRP A 444 6.63 18.09 12.77
C TRP A 444 5.42 18.77 12.15
N LEU A 445 4.24 18.18 12.34
CA LEU A 445 2.96 18.78 12.05
C LEU A 445 2.28 19.06 13.40
N LYS A 446 2.18 20.35 13.73
CA LYS A 446 1.55 20.81 14.97
C LYS A 446 0.04 20.71 14.87
N ASN A 447 -0.62 20.21 15.89
CA ASN A 447 -2.06 20.37 16.05
C ASN A 447 -2.38 21.79 16.54
N LYS A 448 -2.86 22.64 15.62
CA LYS A 448 -3.36 24.00 15.88
C LYS A 448 -4.85 24.04 16.22
N GLY A 449 -5.53 22.90 16.19
CA GLY A 449 -6.95 22.77 16.41
C GLY A 449 -7.30 22.54 17.88
N THR A 450 -8.13 21.53 18.14
CA THR A 450 -8.51 21.14 19.49
C THR A 450 -8.35 19.63 19.66
N ARG A 451 -8.40 19.15 20.91
CA ARG A 451 -8.32 17.72 21.19
C ARG A 451 -9.37 16.87 20.47
N LYS A 452 -10.56 17.45 20.24
CA LYS A 452 -11.71 16.78 19.58
C LYS A 452 -11.85 17.06 18.09
N ALA A 453 -11.08 18.00 17.58
CA ALA A 453 -11.02 18.34 16.17
C ALA A 453 -9.59 18.80 15.87
N PRO A 454 -8.65 17.84 15.75
CA PRO A 454 -7.29 18.15 15.39
C PRO A 454 -7.22 18.86 14.03
N GLU A 455 -6.38 19.89 13.95
CA GLU A 455 -6.10 20.60 12.70
C GLU A 455 -4.59 20.75 12.58
N LEU A 456 -3.99 20.21 11.51
CA LEU A 456 -2.54 20.17 11.39
C LEU A 456 -1.98 21.44 10.74
N SER A 457 -0.80 21.85 11.19
CA SER A 457 0.04 22.83 10.50
C SER A 457 0.73 22.19 9.29
N ALA A 458 1.23 23.02 8.38
CA ALA A 458 2.20 22.58 7.38
C ALA A 458 3.42 21.90 8.07
N PRO A 459 4.07 20.91 7.43
CA PRO A 459 5.23 20.23 7.98
C PRO A 459 6.41 21.18 8.24
N GLN A 460 7.03 21.07 9.41
CA GLN A 460 8.16 21.89 9.84
C GLN A 460 9.39 21.02 10.13
N PRO A 461 10.60 21.36 9.64
CA PRO A 461 11.80 20.61 9.96
C PRO A 461 12.10 20.59 11.47
N LEU A 462 12.60 19.46 11.96
CA LEU A 462 13.04 19.32 13.34
C LEU A 462 14.54 19.60 13.47
N TYR A 463 14.91 20.53 14.35
CA TYR A 463 16.30 20.96 14.56
C TYR A 463 16.87 20.40 15.87
N VAL A 464 18.15 20.02 15.85
CA VAL A 464 18.85 19.46 17.02
C VAL A 464 19.99 20.39 17.45
N GLU A 465 20.11 20.60 18.76
CA GLU A 465 21.24 21.24 19.42
C GLU A 465 22.43 20.27 19.46
N TRP A 466 23.14 20.18 18.33
CA TRP A 466 24.25 19.26 18.15
C TRP A 466 25.47 19.62 19.02
N LYS A 467 26.00 18.63 19.74
CA LYS A 467 27.34 18.69 20.32
C LYS A 467 28.38 18.39 19.23
N GLY A 468 28.81 19.42 18.50
CA GLY A 468 29.76 19.30 17.40
C GLY A 468 29.07 19.32 16.04
N LYS A 469 29.62 18.60 15.06
CA LYS A 469 29.04 18.55 13.70
C LYS A 469 27.72 17.77 13.71
N PRO A 470 26.69 18.21 12.98
CA PRO A 470 25.47 17.43 12.78
C PRO A 470 25.77 16.01 12.32
N GLN A 471 25.16 15.03 13.00
CA GLN A 471 25.34 13.62 12.67
C GLN A 471 24.34 13.22 11.59
N LYS A 472 24.79 12.43 10.61
CA LYS A 472 24.01 12.05 9.43
C LYS A 472 24.31 10.61 9.05
N PRO A 473 23.32 9.78 8.68
CA PRO A 473 23.57 8.40 8.27
C PRO A 473 24.37 8.40 6.97
N ALA A 474 25.34 7.49 6.84
CA ALA A 474 26.20 7.42 5.65
C ALA A 474 25.45 6.97 4.38
N TRP A 475 24.22 6.48 4.50
CA TRP A 475 23.49 5.76 3.45
C TRP A 475 22.10 6.32 3.15
N THR A 476 21.68 7.37 3.86
CA THR A 476 20.37 7.98 3.66
C THR A 476 20.41 8.88 2.41
N PRO A 477 19.39 8.86 1.54
CA PRO A 477 19.36 9.71 0.34
C PRO A 477 19.27 11.21 0.71
N GLY A 478 18.63 11.55 1.82
CA GLY A 478 18.39 12.94 2.20
C GLY A 478 19.60 13.83 2.43
N VAL A 479 19.35 15.13 2.31
CA VAL A 479 20.25 16.21 2.67
C VAL A 479 19.57 17.00 3.79
N SER A 480 20.33 17.37 4.82
CA SER A 480 19.83 18.26 5.88
C SER A 480 20.51 19.62 5.84
N GLU A 481 19.73 20.68 6.03
CA GLU A 481 20.19 22.06 6.08
C GLU A 481 20.56 22.44 7.52
N GLY A 482 21.79 22.90 7.73
CA GLY A 482 22.27 23.30 9.06
C GLY A 482 22.14 22.19 10.11
N ASN A 483 21.28 22.42 11.11
CA ASN A 483 21.10 21.57 12.29
C ASN A 483 19.88 20.63 12.21
N GLU A 484 19.23 20.54 11.05
CA GLU A 484 18.11 19.62 10.84
C GLU A 484 18.49 18.17 11.15
N LEU A 485 17.55 17.45 11.79
CA LEU A 485 17.68 16.04 12.08
C LEU A 485 17.51 15.22 10.80
N LEU A 486 18.57 14.49 10.46
CA LEU A 486 18.55 13.46 9.44
C LEU A 486 18.72 12.09 10.13
N ALA A 487 17.67 11.29 10.10
CA ALA A 487 17.66 9.96 10.65
C ALA A 487 17.79 8.88 9.56
N PRO A 488 18.05 7.62 9.94
CA PRO A 488 17.81 6.51 9.03
C PRO A 488 16.37 6.57 8.51
N TRP A 489 16.20 6.77 7.19
CA TRP A 489 14.90 6.81 6.54
C TRP A 489 14.05 5.58 6.83
N ARG A 490 12.72 5.68 6.78
CA ARG A 490 11.77 4.59 7.09
C ARG A 490 11.88 4.07 8.52
N THR A 491 12.51 4.80 9.45
CA THR A 491 12.49 4.44 10.87
C THR A 491 11.52 5.30 11.63
N SER A 492 10.78 4.69 12.53
CA SER A 492 9.67 5.36 13.17
C SER A 492 10.14 6.22 14.34
N PRO A 493 9.78 7.52 14.38
CA PRO A 493 9.91 8.31 15.59
C PRO A 493 8.95 7.77 16.67
N PHE A 494 9.35 7.93 17.92
CA PHE A 494 8.53 7.65 19.09
C PHE A 494 8.68 8.80 20.09
N ILE A 495 7.58 9.18 20.73
CA ILE A 495 7.51 10.32 21.65
C ILE A 495 7.28 9.75 23.05
N MET A 496 8.17 10.05 23.99
CA MET A 496 8.02 9.64 25.39
C MET A 496 8.83 10.53 26.32
N ASP A 497 8.40 10.68 27.56
CA ASP A 497 9.22 11.25 28.64
C ASP A 497 10.21 10.18 29.14
N PHE A 498 11.40 10.12 28.53
CA PHE A 498 12.35 9.04 28.78
C PHE A 498 12.99 9.12 30.18
N ASN A 499 13.20 10.34 30.69
CA ASN A 499 13.91 10.59 31.93
C ASN A 499 12.98 11.00 33.10
N ASN A 500 11.66 11.02 32.88
CA ASN A 500 10.64 11.48 33.82
C ASN A 500 10.85 12.93 34.28
N ASP A 501 11.32 13.80 33.39
CA ASP A 501 11.50 15.23 33.68
C ASP A 501 10.27 16.08 33.34
N GLY A 502 9.22 15.44 32.82
CA GLY A 502 7.97 16.07 32.42
C GLY A 502 8.01 16.66 31.01
N LEU A 503 9.05 16.40 30.23
CA LEU A 503 9.13 16.77 28.81
C LEU A 503 9.13 15.53 27.93
N ASN A 504 8.38 15.60 26.83
CA ASN A 504 8.39 14.54 25.84
C ASN A 504 9.65 14.61 24.96
N ASP A 505 10.44 13.55 25.02
CA ASP A 505 11.66 13.32 24.24
C ASP A 505 11.37 12.59 22.92
N LEU A 506 12.31 12.65 21.99
CA LEU A 506 12.27 11.84 20.77
C LEU A 506 13.13 10.59 20.92
N VAL A 507 12.52 9.43 20.74
CA VAL A 507 13.20 8.13 20.68
C VAL A 507 13.17 7.60 19.26
N MET A 508 14.34 7.28 18.72
CA MET A 508 14.48 6.72 17.37
C MET A 508 15.89 6.16 17.15
N LEU A 509 16.17 5.65 15.95
CA LEU A 509 17.54 5.26 15.60
C LEU A 509 18.43 6.47 15.34
N ASP A 510 19.66 6.43 15.85
CA ASP A 510 20.70 7.36 15.45
C ASP A 510 21.31 7.01 14.08
N TYR A 511 22.24 7.85 13.63
CA TYR A 511 22.87 7.75 12.32
C TYR A 511 23.69 6.47 12.08
N GLU A 512 24.01 5.69 13.12
CA GLU A 512 24.71 4.41 13.03
C GLU A 512 23.77 3.22 13.27
N GLY A 513 22.48 3.46 13.51
CA GLY A 513 21.45 2.44 13.73
C GLY A 513 21.26 2.01 15.19
N TYR A 514 21.84 2.74 16.15
CA TYR A 514 21.61 2.50 17.57
C TYR A 514 20.28 3.13 18.01
N LEU A 515 19.57 2.48 18.92
CA LEU A 515 18.42 3.10 19.57
C LEU A 515 18.92 4.23 20.47
N ALA A 516 18.41 5.43 20.25
CA ALA A 516 18.83 6.64 20.94
C ALA A 516 17.64 7.48 21.40
N VAL A 517 17.86 8.25 22.45
CA VAL A 517 16.96 9.31 22.90
C VAL A 517 17.58 10.67 22.58
N PHE A 518 16.79 11.56 22.00
CA PHE A 518 17.10 12.95 21.80
C PHE A 518 16.33 13.72 22.87
N PRO A 519 17.00 14.14 23.96
CA PRO A 519 16.31 14.71 25.10
C PRO A 519 15.76 16.10 24.78
N ARG A 520 14.55 16.39 25.22
CA ARG A 520 13.94 17.71 25.18
C ARG A 520 14.56 18.57 26.27
N ILE A 521 14.79 19.84 25.95
CA ILE A 521 15.39 20.80 26.88
C ILE A 521 14.53 22.06 26.85
N LYS A 522 14.07 22.49 28.03
CA LYS A 522 13.34 23.74 28.18
C LYS A 522 14.28 24.88 28.57
N GLU A 523 14.46 25.84 27.67
CA GLU A 523 15.23 27.07 27.91
C GLU A 523 14.31 28.30 27.84
N GLY A 524 13.85 28.76 29.00
CA GLY A 524 12.80 29.78 29.08
C GLY A 524 11.50 29.25 28.46
N ASP A 525 10.98 29.96 27.46
CA ASP A 525 9.76 29.58 26.73
C ASP A 525 10.04 28.66 25.52
N LYS A 526 11.31 28.32 25.25
CA LYS A 526 11.69 27.48 24.10
C LYS A 526 11.84 26.03 24.51
N LEU A 527 11.32 25.13 23.67
CA LEU A 527 11.61 23.71 23.70
C LEU A 527 12.63 23.38 22.61
N LEU A 528 13.81 22.95 23.04
CA LEU A 528 14.93 22.57 22.19
C LEU A 528 15.07 21.05 22.19
N LEU A 529 15.57 20.48 21.08
CA LEU A 529 15.90 19.07 20.99
C LEU A 529 17.41 18.87 21.14
N GLY A 530 17.83 18.16 22.17
CA GLY A 530 19.23 17.93 22.49
C GLY A 530 19.89 16.87 21.61
N HIS A 531 21.22 16.88 21.62
CA HIS A 531 22.06 15.86 20.98
C HIS A 531 21.66 14.43 21.40
N PRO A 532 21.62 13.46 20.46
CA PRO A 532 21.22 12.09 20.76
C PRO A 532 22.12 11.42 21.79
N GLN A 533 21.51 10.56 22.59
CA GLN A 533 22.17 9.79 23.64
C GLN A 533 21.81 8.31 23.49
N ARG A 534 22.84 7.45 23.43
CA ARG A 534 22.68 5.98 23.42
C ARG A 534 22.43 5.45 24.82
N ASN A 535 21.32 5.90 25.42
CA ASN A 535 20.95 5.56 26.80
C ASN A 535 20.04 4.34 26.91
N PHE A 536 19.70 3.70 25.79
CA PHE A 536 19.16 2.34 25.78
C PHE A 536 20.32 1.35 25.73
N VAL A 537 20.46 0.51 26.75
CA VAL A 537 21.58 -0.41 26.90
C VAL A 537 21.12 -1.83 27.22
N TYR A 538 21.93 -2.81 26.82
CA TYR A 538 21.81 -4.18 27.30
C TYR A 538 22.21 -4.29 28.79
N PRO A 539 21.92 -5.42 29.46
CA PRO A 539 22.29 -5.62 30.88
C PRO A 539 23.80 -5.55 31.17
N ASP A 540 24.64 -5.75 30.16
CA ASP A 540 26.09 -5.59 30.26
C ASP A 540 26.57 -4.13 30.09
N GLY A 541 25.65 -3.21 29.79
CA GLY A 541 25.90 -1.77 29.66
C GLY A 541 26.21 -1.32 28.23
N GLU A 542 26.28 -2.23 27.26
CA GLU A 542 26.51 -1.89 25.85
C GLU A 542 25.26 -1.26 25.22
N PRO A 543 25.40 -0.21 24.38
CA PRO A 543 24.28 0.37 23.63
C PRO A 543 23.50 -0.62 22.79
N VAL A 544 22.18 -0.46 22.75
CA VAL A 544 21.28 -1.28 21.92
C VAL A 544 21.41 -0.89 20.45
N LEU A 545 22.09 -1.74 19.67
CA LEU A 545 22.19 -1.62 18.22
C LEU A 545 21.05 -2.38 17.54
N LEU A 546 20.11 -1.66 16.94
CA LEU A 546 18.95 -2.26 16.28
C LEU A 546 19.14 -2.42 14.75
N ASN A 547 20.06 -1.68 14.13
CA ASN A 547 20.30 -1.87 12.70
C ASN A 547 21.77 -1.79 12.29
N GLN A 548 22.24 -2.82 11.61
CA GLN A 548 23.60 -2.94 11.08
C GLN A 548 23.64 -2.92 9.55
N ARG A 549 22.48 -2.94 8.89
CA ARG A 549 22.38 -2.99 7.42
C ARG A 549 22.78 -1.65 6.83
N THR A 550 23.21 -1.64 5.58
CA THR A 550 23.57 -0.42 4.85
C THR A 550 22.67 -0.24 3.61
N GLY A 551 22.76 0.90 2.93
CA GLY A 551 22.02 1.19 1.70
C GLY A 551 20.50 1.12 1.86
N SER A 552 19.80 0.59 0.84
CA SER A 552 18.33 0.55 0.76
C SER A 552 17.63 -0.37 1.76
N SER A 553 18.38 -0.97 2.69
CA SER A 553 17.84 -1.76 3.79
C SER A 553 18.17 -1.20 5.19
N HIS A 554 18.95 -0.11 5.27
CA HIS A 554 19.31 0.54 6.54
C HIS A 554 18.10 1.17 7.27
N GLY A 555 16.99 1.36 6.57
CA GLY A 555 15.85 2.09 7.08
C GLY A 555 14.67 1.28 7.61
N ARG A 556 14.63 -0.02 7.39
CA ARG A 556 13.36 -0.79 7.46
C ARG A 556 12.97 -1.18 8.89
N LEU A 557 13.04 -0.29 9.88
CA LEU A 557 12.86 -0.61 11.31
C LEU A 557 11.86 0.30 12.02
N LYS A 558 10.78 -0.27 12.54
CA LYS A 558 9.76 0.35 13.37
C LYS A 558 9.86 -0.14 14.80
N ILE A 559 9.59 0.77 15.73
CA ILE A 559 9.58 0.54 17.17
C ILE A 559 8.24 1.01 17.75
N THR A 560 7.87 0.42 18.88
CA THR A 560 6.84 0.90 19.78
C THR A 560 7.27 0.57 21.22
N PHE A 561 6.92 1.43 22.17
CA PHE A 561 7.05 1.14 23.59
C PHE A 561 5.68 0.92 24.20
N ALA A 562 5.54 -0.09 25.05
CA ALA A 562 4.32 -0.39 25.80
C ALA A 562 4.65 -1.36 26.95
N ASP A 563 3.85 -1.38 28.02
CA ASP A 563 3.96 -2.36 29.11
C ASP A 563 3.53 -3.76 28.62
N TRP A 564 4.43 -4.46 27.93
CA TRP A 564 4.12 -5.68 27.18
C TRP A 564 3.87 -6.88 28.11
N ASP A 565 4.57 -6.92 29.25
CA ASP A 565 4.45 -7.99 30.24
C ASP A 565 3.74 -7.60 31.56
N GLY A 566 3.20 -6.38 31.63
CA GLY A 566 2.29 -5.94 32.68
C GLY A 566 2.98 -5.64 34.01
N ASP A 567 4.28 -5.34 33.97
CA ASP A 567 5.06 -5.01 35.16
C ASP A 567 5.14 -3.52 35.48
N GLY A 568 4.46 -2.70 34.66
CA GLY A 568 4.38 -1.25 34.80
C GLY A 568 5.54 -0.50 34.16
N LEU A 569 6.45 -1.17 33.46
CA LEU A 569 7.53 -0.54 32.69
C LEU A 569 7.26 -0.66 31.20
N GLU A 570 7.56 0.40 30.45
CA GLU A 570 7.43 0.34 29.00
C GLU A 570 8.54 -0.52 28.38
N ASP A 571 8.14 -1.66 27.81
CA ASP A 571 8.96 -2.59 27.05
C ASP A 571 9.08 -2.15 25.59
N LEU A 572 10.16 -2.59 24.93
CA LEU A 572 10.36 -2.31 23.50
C LEU A 572 9.81 -3.46 22.67
N VAL A 573 8.81 -3.20 21.83
CA VAL A 573 8.36 -4.11 20.76
C VAL A 573 8.79 -3.52 19.42
N PHE A 574 9.39 -4.33 18.56
CA PHE A 574 10.03 -3.81 17.35
C PHE A 574 10.07 -4.81 16.21
N SER A 575 10.18 -4.23 15.03
CA SER A 575 10.25 -4.97 13.78
C SER A 575 11.54 -5.79 13.62
N SER A 576 11.40 -7.08 13.33
CA SER A 576 12.51 -8.00 13.10
C SER A 576 12.31 -8.78 11.80
N LYS A 577 13.36 -9.38 11.23
CA LYS A 577 13.17 -10.34 10.13
C LYS A 577 13.18 -11.75 10.69
N PRO A 578 12.09 -12.54 10.53
CA PRO A 578 10.98 -12.35 9.59
C PRO A 578 9.69 -11.70 10.14
N ALA A 579 9.61 -11.25 11.39
CA ALA A 579 8.36 -10.69 11.93
C ALA A 579 8.57 -9.69 13.10
N VAL A 580 8.31 -10.05 14.35
CA VAL A 580 8.28 -9.09 15.46
C VAL A 580 8.99 -9.66 16.68
N ASP A 581 9.88 -8.87 17.29
CA ASP A 581 10.63 -9.21 18.50
C ASP A 581 10.33 -8.20 19.63
N TRP A 582 10.72 -8.53 20.85
CA TRP A 582 10.62 -7.61 21.98
C TRP A 582 11.81 -7.67 22.96
N MET A 583 11.97 -6.60 23.74
CA MET A 583 12.92 -6.48 24.85
C MET A 583 12.20 -6.01 26.10
N LYS A 584 12.46 -6.70 27.21
CA LYS A 584 11.94 -6.37 28.53
C LYS A 584 12.72 -5.19 29.12
N ASN A 585 12.01 -4.20 29.65
CA ASN A 585 12.60 -3.11 30.41
C ASN A 585 12.90 -3.56 31.85
N LEU A 586 14.16 -3.41 32.27
CA LEU A 586 14.62 -3.73 33.63
C LEU A 586 14.74 -2.47 34.51
N GLY A 587 14.26 -1.34 34.01
CA GLY A 587 14.29 -0.04 34.66
C GLY A 587 15.53 0.80 34.33
N MET A 588 15.60 1.95 35.00
CA MET A 588 16.68 2.92 34.84
C MET A 588 17.87 2.59 35.76
N LYS A 589 19.08 2.59 35.20
CA LYS A 589 20.35 2.46 35.92
C LYS A 589 21.35 3.50 35.41
N ASP A 590 21.85 4.34 36.31
CA ASP A 590 22.83 5.39 35.99
C ASP A 590 22.39 6.31 34.81
N GLY A 591 21.08 6.64 34.76
CA GLY A 591 20.49 7.48 33.70
C GLY A 591 20.25 6.74 32.37
N LYS A 592 20.36 5.41 32.34
CA LYS A 592 20.16 4.58 31.15
C LYS A 592 19.05 3.56 31.35
N MET A 593 18.23 3.33 30.33
CA MET A 593 17.22 2.29 30.32
C MET A 593 17.86 0.95 29.97
N VAL A 594 17.72 -0.03 30.84
CA VAL A 594 18.29 -1.37 30.64
C VAL A 594 17.26 -2.27 29.97
N LEU A 595 17.52 -2.68 28.74
CA LEU A 595 16.66 -3.55 27.94
C LEU A 595 17.25 -4.96 27.84
N GLN A 596 16.51 -5.95 28.34
CA GLN A 596 16.82 -7.37 28.20
C GLN A 596 16.13 -7.92 26.97
N TYR A 597 16.90 -8.28 25.94
CA TYR A 597 16.34 -8.94 24.76
C TYR A 597 15.69 -10.28 25.14
N MET A 598 14.41 -10.41 24.82
CA MET A 598 13.60 -11.57 25.18
C MET A 598 13.48 -12.52 23.99
N GLY A 599 13.23 -12.02 22.79
CA GLY A 599 13.12 -12.82 21.57
C GLY A 599 11.86 -12.54 20.76
N ARG A 600 11.48 -13.51 19.93
CA ARG A 600 10.36 -13.39 18.98
C ARG A 600 9.00 -13.38 19.67
N VAL A 601 8.18 -12.42 19.29
CA VAL A 601 6.74 -12.35 19.59
C VAL A 601 5.96 -13.09 18.49
N LEU A 602 6.23 -12.74 17.23
CA LEU A 602 5.59 -13.34 16.07
C LEU A 602 6.61 -14.15 15.27
N SER A 603 6.24 -15.36 14.84
CA SER A 603 7.14 -16.24 14.08
C SER A 603 6.79 -16.41 12.60
N ARG A 604 5.63 -15.90 12.17
CA ARG A 604 5.14 -15.96 10.79
C ARG A 604 5.69 -14.79 9.98
N THR A 605 6.35 -15.08 8.85
CA THR A 605 6.71 -14.04 7.88
C THR A 605 5.43 -13.42 7.32
N LEU A 606 5.21 -12.14 7.62
CA LEU A 606 4.07 -11.39 7.08
C LEU A 606 4.44 -10.54 5.86
N MET A 607 5.72 -10.42 5.49
CA MET A 607 6.17 -9.55 4.40
C MET A 607 7.65 -9.73 4.00
N GLY A 608 8.04 -9.15 2.85
CA GLY A 608 9.42 -9.02 2.39
C GLY A 608 10.13 -7.70 2.77
N HIS A 609 9.39 -6.59 2.91
CA HIS A 609 9.96 -5.24 3.07
C HIS A 609 10.18 -4.77 4.51
N THR A 610 9.16 -4.23 5.17
CA THR A 610 9.21 -3.69 6.55
C THR A 610 7.87 -3.84 7.22
N ASP A 611 7.89 -4.33 8.46
CA ASP A 611 6.73 -4.44 9.34
C ASP A 611 6.63 -3.21 10.24
N GLY A 612 5.39 -2.89 10.61
CA GLY A 612 5.06 -1.83 11.56
C GLY A 612 4.28 -2.40 12.74
N PRO A 613 4.95 -3.04 13.73
CA PRO A 613 4.28 -3.51 14.92
C PRO A 613 3.92 -2.34 15.84
N VAL A 614 2.70 -2.36 16.34
CA VAL A 614 2.19 -1.48 17.39
C VAL A 614 1.40 -2.28 18.41
N VAL A 615 1.34 -1.76 19.63
CA VAL A 615 0.60 -2.37 20.73
C VAL A 615 -0.70 -1.59 20.94
N SER A 616 -1.78 -2.31 21.23
CA SER A 616 -3.13 -1.77 21.47
C SER A 616 -3.79 -2.51 22.64
N ASP A 617 -4.88 -1.98 23.17
CA ASP A 617 -5.83 -2.71 24.01
C ASP A 617 -7.25 -2.37 23.56
N PHE A 618 -7.58 -2.75 22.33
CA PHE A 618 -8.86 -2.41 21.73
C PHE A 618 -10.05 -3.05 22.47
N ASN A 619 -9.82 -4.19 23.13
CA ASN A 619 -10.84 -4.93 23.86
C ASN A 619 -10.99 -4.43 25.33
N LYS A 620 -10.05 -3.60 25.81
CA LYS A 620 -9.99 -2.99 27.15
C LYS A 620 -9.92 -4.02 28.28
N ASP A 621 -9.22 -5.14 28.08
CA ASP A 621 -9.04 -6.20 29.08
C ASP A 621 -7.75 -6.02 29.91
N GLY A 622 -6.93 -5.01 29.61
CA GLY A 622 -5.67 -4.72 30.27
C GLY A 622 -4.52 -5.64 29.84
N VAL A 623 -4.72 -6.48 28.84
CA VAL A 623 -3.67 -7.28 28.19
C VAL A 623 -3.28 -6.56 26.88
N PRO A 624 -1.99 -6.24 26.69
CA PRO A 624 -1.54 -5.60 25.47
C PRO A 624 -1.67 -6.57 24.29
N ASP A 625 -2.33 -6.15 23.23
CA ASP A 625 -2.46 -6.86 21.96
C ASP A 625 -1.41 -6.40 20.95
N LEU A 626 -1.28 -7.12 19.84
CA LEU A 626 -0.35 -6.77 18.76
C LEU A 626 -1.11 -6.51 17.46
N LEU A 627 -0.91 -5.32 16.89
CA LEU A 627 -1.31 -4.99 15.51
C LEU A 627 -0.05 -4.81 14.66
N VAL A 628 -0.02 -5.38 13.46
CA VAL A 628 1.14 -5.35 12.56
C VAL A 628 0.70 -4.86 11.18
N GLY A 629 1.24 -3.71 10.77
CA GLY A 629 1.14 -3.24 9.39
C GLY A 629 2.07 -4.00 8.45
N THR A 630 1.61 -4.29 7.23
CA THR A 630 2.32 -5.10 6.24
C THR A 630 2.69 -4.34 4.97
N GLU A 631 3.46 -4.99 4.07
CA GLU A 631 3.85 -4.37 2.81
C GLU A 631 2.69 -4.17 1.83
N THR A 632 1.60 -4.93 2.00
CA THR A 632 0.39 -4.85 1.17
C THR A 632 -0.69 -3.97 1.79
N GLY A 633 -0.39 -3.17 2.82
CA GLY A 633 -1.37 -2.29 3.45
C GLY A 633 -2.34 -2.94 4.42
N VAL A 634 -2.68 -4.21 4.21
CA VAL A 634 -3.47 -5.03 5.14
C VAL A 634 -2.82 -5.08 6.53
N LEU A 635 -3.65 -4.89 7.57
CA LEU A 635 -3.24 -5.03 8.96
C LEU A 635 -3.52 -6.44 9.50
N TYR A 636 -2.64 -6.92 10.38
CA TYR A 636 -2.82 -8.17 11.11
C TYR A 636 -2.92 -7.93 12.61
N TYR A 637 -3.88 -8.56 13.27
CA TYR A 637 -4.15 -8.38 14.68
C TYR A 637 -4.06 -9.71 15.43
N TRP A 638 -3.36 -9.70 16.56
CA TRP A 638 -3.32 -10.78 17.52
C TRP A 638 -3.80 -10.26 18.87
N GLN A 639 -5.04 -10.67 19.21
CA GLN A 639 -5.56 -10.46 20.55
C GLN A 639 -4.91 -11.46 21.52
N ARG A 640 -4.18 -10.95 22.50
CA ARG A 640 -3.48 -11.76 23.49
C ARG A 640 -4.49 -12.25 24.53
N PRO A 641 -4.55 -13.56 24.83
CA PRO A 641 -5.52 -14.09 25.78
C PRO A 641 -5.13 -13.86 27.24
N SER A 642 -3.86 -13.55 27.52
CA SER A 642 -3.36 -13.19 28.85
C SER A 642 -1.97 -12.56 28.81
N ILE A 643 -1.63 -11.83 29.87
CA ILE A 643 -0.32 -11.20 30.04
C ILE A 643 0.84 -12.21 30.11
N GLU A 644 0.56 -13.43 30.60
CA GLU A 644 1.54 -14.51 30.73
C GLU A 644 1.99 -15.09 29.38
N ILE A 645 1.30 -14.77 28.28
CA ILE A 645 1.74 -15.12 26.94
C ILE A 645 2.54 -13.96 26.37
N THR A 646 3.87 -14.08 26.44
CA THR A 646 4.79 -13.07 25.90
C THR A 646 5.48 -13.52 24.60
N THR A 647 5.30 -14.79 24.14
CA THR A 647 5.94 -15.33 22.91
C THR A 647 5.12 -16.27 22.04
N THR A 648 5.36 -16.17 20.72
CA THR A 648 5.15 -17.17 19.67
C THR A 648 3.73 -17.72 19.50
N MET A 649 2.71 -17.08 20.08
CA MET A 649 1.28 -17.44 20.01
C MET A 649 0.95 -18.91 20.39
N THR A 650 1.95 -19.69 20.83
CA THR A 650 1.89 -21.16 20.92
C THR A 650 2.52 -21.72 22.20
N THR A 651 3.19 -20.88 22.99
CA THR A 651 3.86 -21.29 24.25
C THR A 651 3.32 -20.46 25.40
N THR A 652 2.69 -21.11 26.37
CA THR A 652 2.26 -20.48 27.63
C THR A 652 3.38 -20.50 28.67
N GLY A 653 3.64 -19.37 29.33
CA GLY A 653 4.56 -19.26 30.46
C GLY A 653 5.59 -18.14 30.29
N LYS A 654 6.21 -17.74 31.42
CA LYS A 654 7.22 -16.68 31.45
C LYS A 654 8.39 -17.00 30.54
N GLN A 655 8.65 -16.11 29.58
CA GLN A 655 9.79 -16.23 28.70
C GLN A 655 11.11 -16.05 29.46
N THR A 656 12.08 -16.89 29.11
CA THR A 656 13.48 -16.68 29.54
C THR A 656 14.19 -15.78 28.53
N PRO A 657 15.17 -14.97 28.97
CA PRO A 657 16.01 -14.20 28.05
C PRO A 657 16.55 -15.02 26.88
N ALA A 658 16.59 -14.42 25.69
CA ALA A 658 17.16 -15.09 24.52
C ALA A 658 18.64 -15.40 24.76
N VAL A 659 19.09 -16.58 24.31
CA VAL A 659 20.46 -17.06 24.50
C VAL A 659 21.47 -16.33 23.60
N TYR A 660 20.99 -15.52 22.64
CA TYR A 660 21.81 -14.74 21.73
C TYR A 660 21.60 -13.25 21.99
N LYS A 661 22.69 -12.48 22.00
CA LYS A 661 22.70 -11.06 22.38
C LYS A 661 22.11 -10.11 21.31
N TYR A 662 21.94 -10.56 20.07
CA TYR A 662 21.54 -9.71 18.96
C TYR A 662 20.48 -10.40 18.10
N PHE A 663 19.44 -9.70 17.71
CA PHE A 663 18.51 -10.23 16.71
C PHE A 663 19.18 -10.26 15.34
N LYS A 664 18.88 -11.29 14.57
CA LYS A 664 19.43 -11.46 13.22
C LYS A 664 18.55 -10.68 12.26
N ARG A 665 19.08 -9.59 11.69
CA ARG A 665 18.36 -8.82 10.68
C ARG A 665 18.87 -9.06 9.28
#